data_AF-A0A565CA89-F1
#
_entry.id   AF-A0A565CA89-F1
#
_cell.length_a   1.000
_cell.length_b   1.000
_cell.length_c   1.000
_cell.angle_alpha   90.00
_cell.angle_beta   90.00
_cell.angle_gamma   90.00
#
_symmetry.space_group_name_H-M   'P 1'
#
loop_
_entity.id
_entity.type
_entity.pdbx_description
1 polymer ?
#
loop_
_entity_poly.entity_id
_entity_poly.type
_entity_poly.pdbx_seq_one_letter_code
_entity_poly.pdbx_strand_id
1 'polypeptide(L)'
;MEDLEATGAVSPPPENSSVTSNVSGDVGIIKPELQQPEVTPKKLENNDEAIQQSHGEGSTENGKIYMDDTFLPSSLSNSPVEETQDSSSTTTNPTLVSEIVLPRVKINHGAEGTTRNGLSPISRSSPRSIGSPRALLSPRFSGSSPLSNGTPKTLHSYGDSIDTASPFESVKEAVSKFGGITDWKAHRMQVFERRKFVEDELEKIQDEIPEYQTKLETIEMTKLLAVEELESTKRVIEALKLNLDKAETEERQAKQDSELAKMRVEEMEQGVADEASVAAKAQLEVAKARHTTAISELESVEEELQTLQQEYDGLVKEKELAVKEAEEAVSASKEVERKVEELTIELIATKESLECAHSSHLEAEEHKIGAAMSRDHETHRWEKELKQAEEELQRLKQHIVCTKELKMKLDFASALLLDLQKELADYMESYRLQEETGDSASSEISLQDKSHTDIQSAVASAKKELEEVNANIEKATAEVHSLKVASSSLGLELEKEKSAVEKIKQREGMASIAVTSLEAEIDITRSEIALVESKEKEAMEEMVELPKQLQQATQEADEAKSFTELAREELQKAQEEAEQANAGATTMESRLFAALKEIEAAKASERLALAAIKALQESESALKDNIVDSPRTITLTLEEYYELSKRAHKAEEEANTRVAAAVSEIEEAKETEKRSLKKLEEVNREMVARKDKLAEAIEKAEKAKEGKLGVEQELRKWREEHEVKRKNGDNGVSIEKVHGKSVKESNEEETEANESHGTETTPVPQANPVKKKKKFFPRFFMFMMKKKSHK
;
A
#
# COMPACT_ATOMS: atom_id res chain seq x y z
N MET A 1 27.75 -23.61 -70.52
CA MET A 1 28.63 -22.52 -70.96
C MET A 1 29.40 -22.04 -69.74
N GLU A 2 30.62 -21.65 -70.04
CA GLU A 2 31.72 -21.09 -69.25
C GLU A 2 31.34 -20.20 -68.04
N ASP A 3 32.14 -20.01 -66.98
CA ASP A 3 33.35 -20.72 -66.52
C ASP A 3 33.73 -20.40 -65.04
N LEU A 4 34.62 -21.24 -64.49
CA LEU A 4 35.72 -21.10 -63.49
C LEU A 4 36.01 -19.71 -62.85
N GLU A 5 36.62 -19.53 -61.65
CA GLU A 5 37.56 -20.30 -60.77
C GLU A 5 37.12 -20.17 -59.27
N ALA A 6 37.32 -21.09 -58.30
CA ALA A 6 38.53 -21.68 -57.66
C ALA A 6 39.42 -20.63 -56.91
N THR A 7 39.90 -20.78 -55.65
CA THR A 7 40.11 -21.89 -54.67
C THR A 7 39.86 -21.38 -53.21
N GLY A 8 39.57 -22.17 -52.15
CA GLY A 8 40.47 -23.06 -51.34
C GLY A 8 40.94 -22.36 -50.03
N ALA A 9 41.00 -22.93 -48.81
CA ALA A 9 40.78 -24.28 -48.25
C ALA A 9 40.31 -24.18 -46.76
N VAL A 10 39.34 -24.97 -46.24
CA VAL A 10 39.43 -26.30 -45.56
C VAL A 10 40.17 -26.35 -44.19
N SER A 11 39.41 -26.27 -43.08
CA SER A 11 39.19 -27.25 -41.96
C SER A 11 40.23 -28.34 -41.56
N PRO A 12 40.14 -29.02 -40.38
CA PRO A 12 39.53 -28.74 -39.04
C PRO A 12 40.50 -29.11 -37.83
N PRO A 13 40.09 -29.24 -36.54
CA PRO A 13 40.99 -29.60 -35.40
C PRO A 13 41.03 -31.12 -35.10
N PRO A 14 41.76 -31.63 -34.05
CA PRO A 14 41.10 -31.90 -32.75
C PRO A 14 41.98 -31.96 -31.45
N GLU A 15 41.29 -31.89 -30.30
CA GLU A 15 41.41 -32.67 -29.02
C GLU A 15 42.72 -33.07 -28.26
N ASN A 16 42.67 -32.77 -26.94
CA ASN A 16 42.87 -33.63 -25.74
C ASN A 16 44.23 -34.18 -25.21
N SER A 17 44.38 -34.03 -23.87
CA SER A 17 45.11 -34.91 -22.90
C SER A 17 46.66 -34.81 -22.85
N SER A 18 47.39 -35.11 -21.74
CA SER A 18 47.09 -35.33 -20.30
C SER A 18 48.40 -35.44 -19.44
N VAL A 19 48.31 -35.89 -18.16
CA VAL A 19 49.37 -36.47 -17.28
C VAL A 19 50.16 -35.54 -16.30
N THR A 20 49.50 -35.21 -15.19
CA THR A 20 49.91 -35.39 -13.75
C THR A 20 51.38 -35.41 -13.27
N SER A 21 51.66 -34.64 -12.19
CA SER A 21 52.13 -35.11 -10.86
C SER A 21 52.03 -33.95 -9.83
N ASN A 22 51.62 -34.01 -8.54
CA ASN A 22 51.45 -34.98 -7.41
C ASN A 22 52.55 -35.02 -6.32
N VAL A 23 52.10 -35.15 -5.04
CA VAL A 23 52.87 -35.30 -3.76
C VAL A 23 53.45 -33.97 -3.21
N SER A 24 52.97 -33.34 -2.11
CA SER A 24 52.91 -33.70 -0.65
C SER A 24 54.26 -33.50 0.09
N GLY A 25 54.38 -33.02 1.34
CA GLY A 25 53.44 -32.53 2.37
C GLY A 25 54.19 -31.64 3.41
N ASP A 26 53.53 -30.75 4.17
CA ASP A 26 52.97 -30.94 5.54
C ASP A 26 53.96 -30.69 6.73
N VAL A 27 53.43 -30.17 7.86
CA VAL A 27 54.04 -29.91 9.20
C VAL A 27 55.18 -28.86 9.31
N GLY A 28 55.13 -27.97 10.33
CA GLY A 28 56.38 -27.39 10.89
C GLY A 28 56.36 -26.00 11.56
N ILE A 29 55.84 -25.91 12.78
CA ILE A 29 55.92 -24.73 13.69
C ILE A 29 57.37 -24.25 13.93
N ILE A 30 57.64 -22.92 13.97
CA ILE A 30 58.43 -22.18 15.01
C ILE A 30 58.51 -20.66 14.72
N LYS A 31 58.60 -19.84 15.78
CA LYS A 31 58.71 -18.37 15.80
C LYS A 31 60.01 -17.95 16.53
N PRO A 32 60.67 -16.86 16.14
CA PRO A 32 60.87 -15.71 17.05
C PRO A 32 60.54 -14.36 16.32
N GLU A 33 60.06 -13.27 16.94
CA GLU A 33 60.49 -12.57 18.18
C GLU A 33 61.84 -11.86 17.98
N LEU A 34 61.95 -10.53 18.11
CA LEU A 34 61.97 -9.64 19.29
C LEU A 34 61.66 -8.19 18.79
N GLN A 35 61.30 -7.12 19.55
CA GLN A 35 60.98 -6.90 20.98
C GLN A 35 60.25 -5.53 21.17
N GLN A 36 59.56 -5.35 22.30
CA GLN A 36 59.22 -4.04 22.91
C GLN A 36 60.23 -3.71 24.05
N PRO A 37 60.20 -2.52 24.67
CA PRO A 37 59.30 -2.23 25.81
C PRO A 37 58.35 -1.02 25.55
N GLU A 38 57.15 -0.88 26.15
CA GLU A 38 56.77 -0.72 27.59
C GLU A 38 57.10 0.72 28.10
N VAL A 39 56.27 1.46 28.86
CA VAL A 39 55.58 1.14 30.13
C VAL A 39 54.26 1.94 30.35
N THR A 40 53.31 1.35 31.08
CA THR A 40 52.18 1.99 31.80
C THR A 40 52.03 1.33 33.19
N PRO A 41 51.04 1.62 34.08
CA PRO A 41 50.09 2.73 34.22
C PRO A 41 50.11 3.34 35.66
N LYS A 42 49.13 4.18 36.04
CA LYS A 42 48.61 4.26 37.43
C LYS A 42 47.18 4.80 37.53
N LYS A 43 46.51 4.50 38.65
CA LYS A 43 45.09 4.76 39.00
C LYS A 43 45.03 5.26 40.46
N LEU A 44 44.02 6.09 40.77
CA LEU A 44 43.35 6.44 42.06
C LEU A 44 42.97 7.94 42.01
N GLU A 45 42.02 8.50 42.76
CA GLU A 45 40.69 8.08 43.27
C GLU A 45 40.02 9.33 43.90
N ASN A 46 38.68 9.37 43.90
CA ASN A 46 37.73 10.09 44.79
C ASN A 46 38.11 11.43 45.47
N ASN A 47 37.24 12.45 45.34
CA ASN A 47 36.32 12.88 46.43
C ASN A 47 35.39 14.04 46.01
N ASP A 48 34.27 14.16 46.71
CA ASP A 48 33.18 15.13 46.51
C ASP A 48 33.36 16.45 47.29
N GLU A 49 32.62 17.52 46.92
CA GLU A 49 31.52 18.10 47.75
C GLU A 49 31.08 19.52 47.33
N ALA A 50 29.74 19.74 47.29
CA ALA A 50 29.01 21.01 47.51
C ALA A 50 29.20 22.19 46.50
N ILE A 51 28.37 23.25 46.42
CA ILE A 51 27.21 23.73 47.22
C ILE A 51 25.95 23.97 46.32
N GLN A 52 24.79 24.06 46.99
CA GLN A 52 23.41 24.19 46.51
C GLN A 52 23.01 25.51 45.82
N GLN A 53 21.93 25.42 45.03
CA GLN A 53 20.71 26.28 44.96
C GLN A 53 20.69 27.65 45.69
N SER A 54 20.11 28.69 45.06
CA SER A 54 18.92 29.40 45.61
C SER A 54 18.29 30.47 44.67
N HIS A 55 17.01 30.74 44.90
CA HIS A 55 16.09 31.71 44.27
C HIS A 55 16.47 33.21 44.27
N GLY A 56 15.77 33.97 43.40
CA GLY A 56 15.24 35.32 43.71
C GLY A 56 16.03 36.53 43.16
N GLU A 57 15.46 37.74 43.07
CA GLU A 57 14.05 38.20 43.13
C GLU A 57 13.94 39.68 42.69
N GLY A 58 12.72 40.20 42.40
CA GLY A 58 12.45 41.64 42.14
C GLY A 58 12.68 42.12 40.68
N SER A 59 11.81 42.81 39.94
CA SER A 59 10.51 43.51 40.14
C SER A 59 10.54 45.02 40.52
N THR A 60 10.25 45.87 39.52
CA THR A 60 9.53 47.18 39.52
C THR A 60 9.20 47.47 38.04
N GLU A 61 7.95 47.68 37.56
CA GLU A 61 6.95 48.72 37.85
C GLU A 61 7.42 50.14 37.44
N ASN A 62 6.72 50.98 36.65
CA ASN A 62 5.33 51.01 36.10
C ASN A 62 5.36 51.27 34.56
N GLY A 63 4.25 51.35 33.78
CA GLY A 63 2.83 51.33 34.13
C GLY A 63 1.85 51.39 32.94
N LYS A 64 0.56 51.59 33.24
CA LYS A 64 -0.60 51.34 32.34
C LYS A 64 -1.03 52.53 31.48
N ILE A 65 -1.56 52.26 30.29
CA ILE A 65 -2.73 52.94 29.70
C ILE A 65 -3.73 51.86 29.22
N TYR A 66 -5.02 52.17 29.18
CA TYR A 66 -6.15 51.31 28.80
C TYR A 66 -7.12 52.14 27.93
N MET A 67 -8.24 51.54 27.49
CA MET A 67 -9.27 52.05 26.56
C MET A 67 -8.88 51.86 25.08
N ASP A 68 -9.55 51.10 24.18
CA ASP A 68 -10.85 50.41 24.08
C ASP A 68 -11.81 51.03 23.03
N ASP A 69 -12.68 50.19 22.49
CA ASP A 69 -13.83 50.39 21.59
C ASP A 69 -13.64 50.77 20.09
N THR A 70 -14.06 49.83 19.23
CA THR A 70 -14.95 49.97 18.04
C THR A 70 -14.75 51.08 16.99
N PHE A 71 -14.60 50.69 15.71
CA PHE A 71 -15.53 51.05 14.60
C PHE A 71 -15.19 50.38 13.26
N LEU A 72 -16.20 49.92 12.51
CA LEU A 72 -16.15 49.75 11.05
C LEU A 72 -16.56 51.06 10.35
N PRO A 73 -16.08 51.34 9.13
CA PRO A 73 -17.05 51.40 8.02
C PRO A 73 -16.52 50.83 6.68
N SER A 74 -17.39 50.82 5.67
CA SER A 74 -17.17 50.18 4.37
C SER A 74 -17.07 51.17 3.18
N SER A 75 -16.60 50.64 2.04
CA SER A 75 -17.04 50.94 0.65
C SER A 75 -16.49 52.15 -0.13
N LEU A 76 -16.58 52.01 -1.47
CA LEU A 76 -16.46 53.02 -2.54
C LEU A 76 -15.04 53.56 -2.88
N SER A 77 -14.69 53.91 -4.13
CA SER A 77 -15.22 53.52 -5.47
C SER A 77 -14.27 53.98 -6.61
N ASN A 78 -14.55 53.51 -7.83
CA ASN A 78 -14.21 54.06 -9.16
C ASN A 78 -12.81 53.85 -9.77
N SER A 79 -12.84 53.52 -11.06
CA SER A 79 -11.78 53.59 -12.08
C SER A 79 -11.78 55.00 -12.76
N PRO A 80 -10.92 55.32 -13.77
CA PRO A 80 -11.02 54.73 -15.12
C PRO A 80 -9.71 54.58 -15.96
N VAL A 81 -9.75 53.59 -16.88
CA VAL A 81 -9.34 53.62 -18.30
C VAL A 81 -8.06 54.37 -18.75
N GLU A 82 -7.18 53.63 -19.45
CA GLU A 82 -6.66 54.06 -20.76
C GLU A 82 -6.54 52.84 -21.70
N GLU A 83 -6.64 53.04 -23.02
CA GLU A 83 -6.68 51.98 -24.04
C GLU A 83 -5.37 51.89 -24.84
N THR A 84 -5.02 50.70 -25.32
CA THR A 84 -4.40 50.57 -26.67
C THR A 84 -4.63 49.16 -27.22
N GLN A 85 -4.77 49.05 -28.54
CA GLN A 85 -5.03 47.81 -29.27
C GLN A 85 -3.77 47.33 -30.00
N ASP A 86 -3.62 46.01 -30.17
CA ASP A 86 -3.39 45.48 -31.52
C ASP A 86 -3.85 44.00 -31.64
N SER A 87 -3.89 43.46 -32.87
CA SER A 87 -4.75 42.33 -33.24
C SER A 87 -4.04 41.13 -33.90
N SER A 88 -4.46 39.90 -33.54
CA SER A 88 -4.53 38.76 -34.48
C SER A 88 -5.53 37.70 -33.98
N SER A 89 -5.90 36.72 -34.81
CA SER A 89 -7.14 35.94 -34.66
C SER A 89 -6.98 34.41 -34.76
N THR A 90 -7.82 33.66 -34.04
CA THR A 90 -8.59 32.53 -34.62
C THR A 90 -9.76 32.05 -33.75
N THR A 91 -10.65 31.28 -34.38
CA THR A 91 -12.04 31.01 -33.99
C THR A 91 -12.24 29.79 -33.09
N THR A 92 -13.10 29.86 -32.05
CA THR A 92 -14.21 28.90 -31.80
C THR A 92 -15.18 29.38 -30.71
N ASN A 93 -16.36 28.74 -30.61
CA ASN A 93 -17.50 29.17 -29.77
C ASN A 93 -17.56 28.43 -28.41
N PRO A 94 -18.34 28.94 -27.42
CA PRO A 94 -18.13 28.60 -26.00
C PRO A 94 -18.92 27.37 -25.48
N THR A 95 -18.36 26.74 -24.45
CA THR A 95 -19.05 25.85 -23.50
C THR A 95 -18.71 26.28 -22.08
N LEU A 96 -19.68 26.20 -21.16
CA LEU A 96 -19.54 26.67 -19.77
C LEU A 96 -18.54 25.83 -18.97
N VAL A 97 -17.62 26.50 -18.28
CA VAL A 97 -16.77 25.88 -17.24
C VAL A 97 -17.47 26.03 -15.89
N SER A 98 -17.69 24.90 -15.20
CA SER A 98 -17.99 24.90 -13.76
C SER A 98 -16.73 24.55 -12.99
N GLU A 99 -16.36 25.40 -12.05
CA GLU A 99 -15.18 25.29 -11.21
C GLU A 99 -15.41 24.30 -10.06
N ILE A 100 -14.60 23.24 -9.96
CA ILE A 100 -14.50 22.41 -8.75
C ILE A 100 -13.02 22.18 -8.44
N VAL A 101 -12.55 22.83 -7.38
CA VAL A 101 -11.24 22.59 -6.75
C VAL A 101 -11.34 21.39 -5.82
N LEU A 102 -10.37 20.46 -5.89
CA LEU A 102 -10.16 19.42 -4.87
C LEU A 102 -8.77 19.58 -4.24
N PRO A 103 -8.66 19.88 -2.94
CA PRO A 103 -7.39 20.03 -2.26
C PRO A 103 -6.80 18.69 -1.76
N ARG A 104 -5.46 18.64 -1.73
CA ARG A 104 -4.61 17.56 -1.22
C ARG A 104 -4.56 17.57 0.31
N VAL A 105 -4.56 16.41 0.96
CA VAL A 105 -4.23 16.26 2.39
C VAL A 105 -3.23 15.12 2.60
N LYS A 106 -2.28 15.33 3.52
CA LYS A 106 -1.16 14.43 3.85
C LYS A 106 -1.61 13.26 4.74
N ILE A 107 -0.88 12.14 4.69
CA ILE A 107 -0.77 11.17 5.80
C ILE A 107 0.71 10.77 5.91
N ASN A 108 1.23 10.81 7.15
CA ASN A 108 2.55 10.32 7.57
C ASN A 108 2.39 9.13 8.53
N HIS A 109 3.51 8.52 8.93
CA HIS A 109 3.64 7.33 9.80
C HIS A 109 3.27 6.02 9.06
N GLY A 110 3.93 4.87 9.27
CA GLY A 110 4.78 4.43 10.39
C GLY A 110 3.96 3.56 11.37
N ALA A 111 4.44 2.43 11.91
CA ALA A 111 5.74 1.75 11.79
C ALA A 111 5.56 0.23 12.09
N GLU A 112 6.53 -0.41 12.79
CA GLU A 112 6.52 -1.80 13.30
C GLU A 112 6.72 -2.94 12.25
N GLY A 113 7.29 -4.10 12.59
CA GLY A 113 7.85 -4.50 13.90
C GLY A 113 8.20 -5.98 14.06
N THR A 114 8.73 -6.65 13.03
CA THR A 114 8.92 -8.12 13.04
C THR A 114 10.18 -8.56 13.78
N THR A 115 10.05 -9.39 14.82
CA THR A 115 11.16 -10.17 15.39
C THR A 115 11.08 -11.63 14.93
N ARG A 116 12.20 -12.19 14.43
CA ARG A 116 12.27 -13.58 13.95
C ARG A 116 13.65 -14.18 14.18
N ASN A 117 13.72 -15.17 15.06
CA ASN A 117 14.84 -16.11 15.24
C ASN A 117 14.25 -17.54 15.28
N GLY A 118 14.92 -18.60 14.85
CA GLY A 118 16.21 -18.67 14.17
C GLY A 118 16.93 -20.00 14.43
N LEU A 119 17.23 -20.74 13.36
CA LEU A 119 18.14 -21.92 13.28
C LEU A 119 17.66 -23.30 13.81
N SER A 120 17.86 -24.30 12.95
CA SER A 120 17.88 -25.76 13.21
C SER A 120 19.32 -26.21 13.65
N PRO A 121 19.79 -27.49 13.69
CA PRO A 121 19.60 -28.60 12.71
C PRO A 121 19.69 -30.06 13.27
N ILE A 122 19.95 -31.05 12.37
CA ILE A 122 20.50 -32.42 12.61
C ILE A 122 19.53 -33.49 13.20
N SER A 123 19.53 -34.79 12.84
CA SER A 123 19.85 -35.52 11.57
C SER A 123 19.42 -37.02 11.65
N ARG A 124 19.03 -37.58 10.50
CA ARG A 124 19.24 -38.96 9.98
C ARG A 124 19.09 -40.24 10.85
N SER A 125 18.38 -41.19 10.22
CA SER A 125 18.63 -42.65 10.10
C SER A 125 18.27 -43.67 11.22
N SER A 126 17.50 -44.69 10.76
CA SER A 126 17.20 -46.01 11.34
C SER A 126 18.47 -46.85 11.64
N PRO A 127 18.42 -47.92 12.48
CA PRO A 127 17.97 -49.23 11.95
C PRO A 127 17.32 -50.25 12.93
N ARG A 128 16.74 -51.31 12.33
CA ARG A 128 16.59 -52.72 12.81
C ARG A 128 15.68 -53.09 14.01
N SER A 129 14.52 -53.65 13.65
CA SER A 129 14.11 -55.05 13.90
C SER A 129 14.67 -55.82 15.11
N ILE A 130 13.79 -56.04 16.10
CA ILE A 130 13.66 -57.22 16.98
C ILE A 130 12.12 -57.40 17.14
N GLY A 131 11.48 -58.57 17.18
CA GLY A 131 11.92 -59.96 17.10
C GLY A 131 10.88 -60.84 17.81
N SER A 132 10.06 -61.61 17.05
CA SER A 132 9.02 -62.48 17.63
C SER A 132 9.65 -63.77 18.21
N PRO A 133 9.09 -64.37 19.27
CA PRO A 133 8.22 -65.53 19.03
C PRO A 133 7.11 -65.81 20.08
N ARG A 134 6.07 -66.56 19.62
CA ARG A 134 5.21 -67.52 20.34
C ARG A 134 4.55 -67.09 21.69
N ALA A 135 3.23 -66.93 21.79
CA ALA A 135 2.13 -67.92 21.67
C ALA A 135 2.01 -68.92 22.85
N LEU A 136 0.78 -69.12 23.36
CA LEU A 136 0.13 -70.44 23.59
C LEU A 136 -1.37 -70.28 23.96
N LEU A 137 -2.21 -71.06 23.27
CA LEU A 137 -3.48 -71.69 23.69
C LEU A 137 -4.61 -70.88 24.37
N SER A 138 -5.79 -70.95 23.75
CA SER A 138 -7.11 -70.80 24.41
C SER A 138 -7.40 -71.98 25.35
N PRO A 139 -8.50 -71.91 26.14
CA PRO A 139 -9.66 -72.68 25.66
C PRO A 139 -10.99 -71.89 25.68
N ARG A 140 -11.92 -72.33 24.82
CA ARG A 140 -13.36 -72.05 24.97
C ARG A 140 -13.86 -72.76 26.24
N PHE A 141 -14.94 -72.26 26.86
CA PHE A 141 -16.21 -72.99 26.84
C PHE A 141 -17.40 -72.05 27.09
N SER A 142 -18.59 -72.54 26.78
CA SER A 142 -19.86 -71.81 26.71
C SER A 142 -20.66 -71.82 28.02
N GLY A 143 -21.52 -70.80 28.20
CA GLY A 143 -22.93 -71.10 28.42
C GLY A 143 -23.65 -70.41 29.58
N SER A 144 -24.98 -70.35 29.42
CA SER A 144 -26.02 -70.10 30.43
C SER A 144 -25.91 -68.87 31.34
N SER A 145 -26.72 -67.85 31.02
CA SER A 145 -27.33 -66.98 32.04
C SER A 145 -28.31 -67.77 32.93
N PRO A 146 -28.54 -67.31 34.16
CA PRO A 146 -29.88 -67.35 34.75
C PRO A 146 -30.39 -65.95 35.16
N LEU A 147 -31.70 -65.82 35.32
CA LEU A 147 -32.36 -64.62 35.85
C LEU A 147 -32.08 -64.43 37.35
N SER A 148 -32.08 -63.18 37.81
CA SER A 148 -32.70 -62.82 39.10
C SER A 148 -33.17 -61.36 39.11
N ASN A 149 -34.24 -61.08 39.87
CA ASN A 149 -34.75 -59.73 40.11
C ASN A 149 -33.98 -59.05 41.26
N GLY A 150 -33.95 -57.72 41.30
CA GLY A 150 -33.25 -57.01 42.39
C GLY A 150 -33.33 -55.49 42.40
N THR A 151 -34.53 -54.89 42.39
CA THR A 151 -34.70 -53.47 42.78
C THR A 151 -34.89 -53.33 44.30
N PRO A 152 -34.12 -52.44 44.96
CA PRO A 152 -34.54 -51.89 46.24
C PRO A 152 -34.36 -50.36 46.36
N LYS A 153 -35.50 -49.66 46.47
CA LYS A 153 -35.80 -48.63 47.49
C LYS A 153 -34.87 -47.40 47.64
N THR A 154 -35.34 -46.28 47.08
CA THR A 154 -35.69 -45.02 47.79
C THR A 154 -35.07 -44.73 49.17
N LEU A 155 -34.47 -43.52 49.33
CA LEU A 155 -34.66 -42.47 50.37
C LEU A 155 -33.74 -41.27 49.98
N HIS A 156 -33.96 -39.99 50.26
CA HIS A 156 -35.05 -39.24 50.92
C HIS A 156 -35.09 -37.80 50.33
N SER A 157 -36.28 -37.22 50.08
CA SER A 157 -36.88 -36.12 50.88
C SER A 157 -36.29 -34.71 50.72
N TYR A 158 -36.90 -33.91 49.84
CA TYR A 158 -37.34 -32.57 50.23
C TYR A 158 -38.81 -32.69 50.68
N GLY A 159 -39.00 -32.94 51.97
CA GLY A 159 -40.32 -32.93 52.59
C GLY A 159 -40.49 -31.63 53.35
N ASP A 160 -41.67 -31.00 53.21
CA ASP A 160 -42.10 -29.90 54.09
C ASP A 160 -42.32 -30.45 55.50
N SER A 161 -41.24 -30.55 56.27
CA SER A 161 -41.26 -30.99 57.66
C SER A 161 -41.85 -29.90 58.54
N ILE A 162 -43.18 -29.86 58.61
CA ILE A 162 -43.90 -29.09 59.62
C ILE A 162 -43.44 -29.61 60.98
N ASP A 163 -42.70 -28.78 61.72
CA ASP A 163 -42.28 -29.13 63.08
C ASP A 163 -43.54 -29.29 63.94
N THR A 164 -43.68 -30.48 64.50
CA THR A 164 -44.79 -30.91 65.36
C THR A 164 -44.32 -31.20 66.78
N ALA A 165 -43.13 -30.70 67.15
CA ALA A 165 -42.68 -30.63 68.53
C ALA A 165 -43.68 -29.87 69.41
N SER A 166 -43.70 -30.21 70.70
CA SER A 166 -44.59 -29.62 71.69
C SER A 166 -44.43 -28.10 71.76
N PRO A 167 -45.53 -27.33 71.97
CA PRO A 167 -45.44 -25.87 72.12
C PRO A 167 -44.43 -25.47 73.20
N PHE A 168 -43.54 -24.54 72.86
CA PHE A 168 -42.45 -24.08 73.74
C PHE A 168 -42.98 -23.60 75.09
N GLU A 169 -42.62 -24.32 76.17
CA GLU A 169 -43.19 -24.11 77.51
C GLU A 169 -42.74 -22.80 78.17
N SER A 170 -41.75 -22.12 77.58
CA SER A 170 -41.35 -20.77 77.99
C SER A 170 -40.80 -19.94 76.83
N VAL A 171 -41.10 -18.64 76.84
CA VAL A 171 -40.44 -17.63 75.99
C VAL A 171 -38.91 -17.69 76.15
N LYS A 172 -38.41 -18.04 77.36
CA LYS A 172 -36.98 -18.21 77.61
C LYS A 172 -36.39 -19.43 76.90
N GLU A 173 -37.17 -20.51 76.73
CA GLU A 173 -36.74 -21.67 75.95
C GLU A 173 -36.73 -21.34 74.46
N ALA A 174 -37.78 -20.70 73.94
CA ALA A 174 -37.80 -20.24 72.54
C ALA A 174 -36.60 -19.34 72.22
N VAL A 175 -36.32 -18.34 73.07
CA VAL A 175 -35.13 -17.50 72.95
C VAL A 175 -33.84 -18.33 72.99
N SER A 176 -33.74 -19.36 73.85
CA SER A 176 -32.56 -20.25 73.88
C SER A 176 -32.40 -21.09 72.61
N LYS A 177 -33.49 -21.63 72.04
CA LYS A 177 -33.48 -22.46 70.82
C LYS A 177 -33.07 -21.65 69.59
N PHE A 178 -33.44 -20.37 69.55
CA PHE A 178 -33.08 -19.41 68.49
C PHE A 178 -31.84 -18.55 68.83
N GLY A 179 -30.90 -19.05 69.65
CA GLY A 179 -29.57 -18.44 69.82
C GLY A 179 -29.47 -17.27 70.82
N GLY A 180 -30.34 -17.24 71.83
CA GLY A 180 -30.54 -16.13 72.76
C GLY A 180 -29.28 -15.58 73.44
N ILE A 181 -29.02 -14.30 73.23
CA ILE A 181 -27.87 -13.53 73.74
C ILE A 181 -26.52 -14.25 73.54
N THR A 182 -26.39 -14.98 72.43
CA THR A 182 -25.08 -15.41 71.94
C THR A 182 -24.33 -14.17 71.45
N ASP A 183 -23.03 -14.04 71.75
CA ASP A 183 -22.26 -12.87 71.32
C ASP A 183 -22.23 -12.79 69.79
N TRP A 184 -23.02 -11.87 69.23
CA TRP A 184 -23.25 -11.74 67.79
C TRP A 184 -21.94 -11.47 67.04
N LYS A 185 -20.94 -10.88 67.71
CA LYS A 185 -19.61 -10.64 67.15
C LYS A 185 -18.84 -11.94 66.97
N ALA A 186 -18.91 -12.87 67.93
CA ALA A 186 -18.29 -14.19 67.83
C ALA A 186 -19.00 -15.08 66.78
N HIS A 187 -20.34 -15.07 66.75
CA HIS A 187 -21.08 -15.80 65.72
C HIS A 187 -20.80 -15.24 64.32
N ARG A 188 -20.78 -13.90 64.16
CA ARG A 188 -20.37 -13.24 62.92
C ARG A 188 -18.96 -13.66 62.50
N MET A 189 -18.01 -13.71 63.43
CA MET A 189 -16.63 -14.11 63.13
C MET A 189 -16.57 -15.56 62.63
N GLN A 190 -17.23 -16.50 63.31
CA GLN A 190 -17.32 -17.90 62.85
C GLN A 190 -18.03 -18.04 61.49
N VAL A 191 -19.04 -17.20 61.18
CA VAL A 191 -19.70 -17.17 59.86
C VAL A 191 -18.77 -16.59 58.78
N PHE A 192 -17.92 -15.61 59.11
CA PHE A 192 -16.90 -15.09 58.20
C PHE A 192 -15.76 -16.11 57.97
N GLU A 193 -15.31 -16.82 59.01
CA GLU A 193 -14.31 -17.91 58.89
C GLU A 193 -14.85 -19.06 58.03
N ARG A 194 -16.09 -19.51 58.26
CA ARG A 194 -16.75 -20.52 57.43
C ARG A 194 -16.99 -20.05 56.01
N ARG A 195 -17.36 -18.77 55.81
CA ARG A 195 -17.47 -18.21 54.46
C ARG A 195 -16.12 -18.27 53.77
N LYS A 196 -15.06 -17.74 54.39
CA LYS A 196 -13.71 -17.77 53.79
C LYS A 196 -13.27 -19.19 53.49
N PHE A 197 -13.48 -20.15 54.38
CA PHE A 197 -13.15 -21.56 54.10
C PHE A 197 -13.91 -22.11 52.88
N VAL A 198 -15.21 -21.81 52.75
CA VAL A 198 -16.00 -22.19 51.56
C VAL A 198 -15.59 -21.42 50.30
N GLU A 199 -15.09 -20.19 50.45
CA GLU A 199 -14.60 -19.32 49.36
C GLU A 199 -13.22 -19.81 48.85
N ASP A 200 -12.31 -20.14 49.77
CA ASP A 200 -11.02 -20.81 49.53
C ASP A 200 -11.22 -22.22 48.90
N GLU A 201 -12.20 -23.01 49.38
CA GLU A 201 -12.54 -24.32 48.77
C GLU A 201 -13.20 -24.15 47.39
N LEU A 202 -14.03 -23.13 47.19
CA LEU A 202 -14.67 -22.84 45.90
C LEU A 202 -13.63 -22.39 44.87
N GLU A 203 -12.69 -21.52 45.24
CA GLU A 203 -11.54 -21.13 44.41
C GLU A 203 -10.73 -22.36 43.98
N LYS A 204 -10.38 -23.24 44.92
CA LYS A 204 -9.67 -24.50 44.63
C LYS A 204 -10.46 -25.44 43.72
N ILE A 205 -11.79 -25.55 43.89
CA ILE A 205 -12.64 -26.33 42.98
C ILE A 205 -12.70 -25.68 41.58
N GLN A 206 -12.70 -24.35 41.52
CA GLN A 206 -12.72 -23.59 40.27
C GLN A 206 -11.40 -23.71 39.49
N ASP A 207 -10.26 -23.86 40.18
CA ASP A 207 -8.96 -24.22 39.60
C ASP A 207 -8.89 -25.69 39.14
N GLU A 208 -9.52 -26.63 39.88
CA GLU A 208 -9.54 -28.05 39.49
C GLU A 208 -10.47 -28.35 38.30
N ILE A 209 -11.54 -27.58 38.09
CA ILE A 209 -12.49 -27.76 36.98
C ILE A 209 -11.81 -27.79 35.59
N PRO A 210 -10.96 -26.82 35.17
CA PRO A 210 -10.29 -26.85 33.88
C PRO A 210 -9.29 -28.02 33.74
N GLU A 211 -8.68 -28.47 34.84
CA GLU A 211 -7.88 -29.71 34.84
C GLU A 211 -8.75 -30.94 34.53
N TYR A 212 -9.96 -31.05 35.08
CA TYR A 212 -10.86 -32.16 34.75
C TYR A 212 -11.48 -32.04 33.36
N GLN A 213 -11.71 -30.83 32.85
CA GLN A 213 -12.16 -30.59 31.47
C GLN A 213 -11.11 -31.04 30.45
N THR A 214 -9.85 -30.61 30.58
CA THR A 214 -8.76 -31.03 29.69
C THR A 214 -8.45 -32.53 29.77
N LYS A 215 -8.56 -33.14 30.96
CA LYS A 215 -8.50 -34.60 31.12
C LYS A 215 -9.69 -35.31 30.43
N LEU A 216 -10.89 -34.75 30.48
CA LEU A 216 -12.06 -35.29 29.76
C LEU A 216 -11.91 -35.19 28.25
N GLU A 217 -11.45 -34.04 27.72
CA GLU A 217 -11.22 -33.82 26.29
C GLU A 217 -10.17 -34.78 25.71
N THR A 218 -9.07 -35.03 26.44
CA THR A 218 -8.05 -36.00 26.01
C THR A 218 -8.57 -37.45 26.05
N ILE A 219 -9.45 -37.80 27.00
CA ILE A 219 -10.14 -39.09 27.03
C ILE A 219 -11.15 -39.21 25.87
N GLU A 220 -11.85 -38.14 25.52
CA GLU A 220 -12.78 -38.14 24.38
C GLU A 220 -12.06 -38.21 23.02
N MET A 221 -10.96 -37.46 22.85
CA MET A 221 -10.07 -37.54 21.68
C MET A 221 -9.50 -38.95 21.48
N THR A 222 -8.96 -39.56 22.54
CA THR A 222 -8.39 -40.92 22.44
C THR A 222 -9.46 -41.98 22.19
N LYS A 223 -10.65 -41.83 22.77
CA LYS A 223 -11.84 -42.65 22.45
C LYS A 223 -12.29 -42.50 21.00
N LEU A 224 -12.28 -41.28 20.44
CA LEU A 224 -12.64 -41.02 19.04
C LEU A 224 -11.66 -41.70 18.09
N LEU A 225 -10.35 -41.55 18.32
CA LEU A 225 -9.30 -42.23 17.55
C LEU A 225 -9.45 -43.76 17.60
N ALA A 226 -9.75 -44.33 18.78
CA ALA A 226 -9.98 -45.77 18.92
C ALA A 226 -11.26 -46.26 18.18
N VAL A 227 -12.28 -45.40 18.05
CA VAL A 227 -13.47 -45.69 17.23
C VAL A 227 -13.15 -45.62 15.74
N GLU A 228 -12.36 -44.65 15.29
CA GLU A 228 -11.91 -44.57 13.88
C GLU A 228 -11.02 -45.77 13.51
N GLU A 229 -10.10 -46.19 14.39
CA GLU A 229 -9.31 -47.40 14.20
C GLU A 229 -10.21 -48.65 14.11
N LEU A 230 -11.23 -48.77 14.99
CA LEU A 230 -12.21 -49.86 14.94
C LEU A 230 -13.03 -49.86 13.64
N GLU A 231 -13.43 -48.69 13.13
CA GLU A 231 -14.11 -48.59 11.84
C GLU A 231 -13.18 -48.86 10.65
N SER A 232 -11.89 -48.53 10.73
CA SER A 232 -10.89 -48.85 9.71
C SER A 232 -10.63 -50.37 9.63
N THR A 233 -10.39 -51.01 10.77
CA THR A 233 -10.17 -52.46 10.88
C THR A 233 -11.42 -53.25 10.53
N LYS A 234 -12.62 -52.77 10.89
CA LYS A 234 -13.89 -53.34 10.41
C LYS A 234 -14.01 -53.29 8.89
N ARG A 235 -13.70 -52.15 8.24
CA ARG A 235 -13.68 -52.04 6.77
C ARG A 235 -12.68 -53.03 6.13
N VAL A 236 -11.49 -53.19 6.71
CA VAL A 236 -10.50 -54.18 6.26
C VAL A 236 -11.03 -55.61 6.43
N ILE A 237 -11.67 -55.95 7.55
CA ILE A 237 -12.29 -57.26 7.77
C ILE A 237 -13.44 -57.53 6.78
N GLU A 238 -14.25 -56.52 6.46
CA GLU A 238 -15.34 -56.66 5.48
C GLU A 238 -14.80 -56.84 4.05
N ALA A 239 -13.73 -56.14 3.67
CA ALA A 239 -13.03 -56.36 2.41
C ALA A 239 -12.35 -57.75 2.33
N LEU A 240 -11.71 -58.21 3.42
CA LEU A 240 -11.11 -59.55 3.49
C LEU A 240 -12.16 -60.66 3.43
N LYS A 241 -13.35 -60.46 4.01
CA LYS A 241 -14.49 -61.39 3.86
C LYS A 241 -14.96 -61.46 2.41
N LEU A 242 -15.17 -60.32 1.75
CA LEU A 242 -15.57 -60.29 0.34
C LEU A 242 -14.53 -61.00 -0.55
N ASN A 243 -13.24 -60.80 -0.28
CA ASN A 243 -12.16 -61.51 -0.98
C ASN A 243 -12.15 -63.03 -0.70
N LEU A 244 -12.48 -63.46 0.52
CA LEU A 244 -12.64 -64.88 0.88
C LEU A 244 -13.87 -65.51 0.21
N ASP A 245 -15.03 -64.84 0.26
CA ASP A 245 -16.24 -65.27 -0.42
C ASP A 245 -16.00 -65.40 -1.94
N LYS A 246 -15.29 -64.42 -2.53
CA LYS A 246 -14.85 -64.49 -3.93
C LYS A 246 -13.95 -65.71 -4.16
N ALA A 247 -12.89 -65.90 -3.36
CA ALA A 247 -11.99 -67.03 -3.49
C ALA A 247 -12.70 -68.39 -3.34
N GLU A 248 -13.69 -68.51 -2.45
CA GLU A 248 -14.55 -69.70 -2.37
C GLU A 248 -15.42 -69.89 -3.61
N THR A 249 -15.98 -68.82 -4.21
CA THR A 249 -16.70 -68.96 -5.49
C THR A 249 -15.80 -69.35 -6.65
N GLU A 250 -14.58 -68.82 -6.68
CA GLU A 250 -13.54 -69.13 -7.68
C GLU A 250 -13.02 -70.57 -7.53
N GLU A 251 -12.78 -71.04 -6.29
CA GLU A 251 -12.42 -72.43 -6.00
C GLU A 251 -13.56 -73.40 -6.36
N ARG A 252 -14.81 -73.03 -6.11
CA ARG A 252 -16.00 -73.83 -6.45
C ARG A 252 -16.22 -73.91 -7.96
N GLN A 253 -15.97 -72.82 -8.68
CA GLN A 253 -15.96 -72.79 -10.15
C GLN A 253 -14.84 -73.70 -10.69
N ALA A 254 -13.60 -73.52 -10.21
CA ALA A 254 -12.46 -74.36 -10.62
C ALA A 254 -12.65 -75.86 -10.30
N LYS A 255 -13.36 -76.20 -9.21
CA LYS A 255 -13.78 -77.59 -8.93
C LYS A 255 -14.79 -78.10 -9.95
N GLN A 256 -15.83 -77.33 -10.29
CA GLN A 256 -16.80 -77.71 -11.32
C GLN A 256 -16.15 -77.85 -12.70
N ASP A 257 -15.21 -76.96 -13.06
CA ASP A 257 -14.46 -77.05 -14.31
C ASP A 257 -13.46 -78.23 -14.32
N SER A 258 -12.87 -78.56 -13.16
CA SER A 258 -12.03 -79.77 -13.00
C SER A 258 -12.84 -81.06 -13.07
N GLU A 259 -14.04 -81.10 -12.47
CA GLU A 259 -14.98 -82.21 -12.59
C GLU A 259 -15.46 -82.36 -14.05
N LEU A 260 -15.79 -81.26 -14.72
CA LEU A 260 -16.16 -81.25 -16.14
C LEU A 260 -15.01 -81.71 -17.05
N ALA A 261 -13.77 -81.32 -16.76
CA ALA A 261 -12.58 -81.80 -17.46
C ALA A 261 -12.36 -83.30 -17.22
N LYS A 262 -12.51 -83.78 -15.98
CA LYS A 262 -12.41 -85.20 -15.63
C LYS A 262 -13.50 -86.02 -16.32
N MET A 263 -14.75 -85.55 -16.33
CA MET A 263 -15.85 -86.18 -17.06
C MET A 263 -15.56 -86.24 -18.57
N ARG A 264 -14.94 -85.20 -19.17
CA ARG A 264 -14.52 -85.26 -20.59
C ARG A 264 -13.37 -86.24 -20.83
N VAL A 265 -12.43 -86.39 -19.91
CA VAL A 265 -11.37 -87.42 -20.02
C VAL A 265 -11.99 -88.83 -19.92
N GLU A 266 -12.92 -89.05 -18.99
CA GLU A 266 -13.64 -90.32 -18.86
C GLU A 266 -14.59 -90.61 -20.05
N GLU A 267 -15.22 -89.58 -20.62
CA GLU A 267 -15.99 -89.64 -21.87
C GLU A 267 -15.08 -89.94 -23.07
N MET A 268 -13.85 -89.42 -23.11
CA MET A 268 -12.86 -89.78 -24.12
C MET A 268 -12.36 -91.22 -23.96
N GLU A 269 -12.08 -91.68 -22.74
CA GLU A 269 -11.66 -93.07 -22.49
C GLU A 269 -12.78 -94.08 -22.82
N GLN A 270 -14.05 -93.76 -22.53
CA GLN A 270 -15.20 -94.61 -22.87
C GLN A 270 -15.63 -94.48 -24.35
N GLY A 271 -15.48 -93.30 -24.94
CA GLY A 271 -15.90 -92.97 -26.31
C GLY A 271 -14.95 -93.42 -27.41
N VAL A 272 -13.73 -93.86 -27.06
CA VAL A 272 -12.72 -94.37 -28.01
C VAL A 272 -13.11 -95.68 -28.72
N ALA A 273 -14.17 -96.37 -28.28
CA ALA A 273 -14.62 -97.65 -28.83
C ALA A 273 -14.98 -97.60 -30.34
N ASP A 274 -16.12 -97.00 -30.74
CA ASP A 274 -16.69 -97.20 -32.09
C ASP A 274 -17.27 -95.96 -32.81
N GLU A 275 -17.48 -94.81 -32.16
CA GLU A 275 -18.08 -93.59 -32.79
C GLU A 275 -17.12 -92.37 -32.79
N ALA A 276 -15.86 -92.56 -32.39
CA ALA A 276 -14.89 -91.50 -32.05
C ALA A 276 -14.49 -90.54 -33.21
N SER A 277 -14.88 -90.83 -34.45
CA SER A 277 -14.32 -90.15 -35.64
C SER A 277 -15.06 -88.86 -36.06
N VAL A 278 -16.34 -88.70 -35.76
CA VAL A 278 -17.16 -87.57 -36.26
C VAL A 278 -17.46 -86.56 -35.16
N ALA A 279 -18.02 -87.01 -34.03
CA ALA A 279 -18.38 -86.11 -32.93
C ALA A 279 -17.15 -85.38 -32.34
N ALA A 280 -16.03 -86.08 -32.18
CA ALA A 280 -14.77 -85.47 -31.71
C ALA A 280 -14.20 -84.44 -32.70
N LYS A 281 -14.35 -84.67 -34.03
CA LYS A 281 -13.95 -83.67 -35.04
C LYS A 281 -14.85 -82.44 -35.00
N ALA A 282 -16.16 -82.62 -34.86
CA ALA A 282 -17.10 -81.50 -34.73
C ALA A 282 -16.83 -80.66 -33.45
N GLN A 283 -16.54 -81.30 -32.31
CA GLN A 283 -16.15 -80.55 -31.10
C GLN A 283 -14.78 -79.87 -31.26
N LEU A 284 -13.80 -80.51 -31.91
CA LEU A 284 -12.51 -79.90 -32.23
C LEU A 284 -12.65 -78.69 -33.17
N GLU A 285 -13.54 -78.76 -34.15
CA GLU A 285 -13.83 -77.70 -35.10
C GLU A 285 -14.54 -76.51 -34.42
N VAL A 286 -15.53 -76.77 -33.55
CA VAL A 286 -16.17 -75.75 -32.72
C VAL A 286 -15.19 -75.12 -31.72
N ALA A 287 -14.26 -75.90 -31.15
CA ALA A 287 -13.21 -75.37 -30.28
C ALA A 287 -12.22 -74.48 -31.06
N LYS A 288 -11.81 -74.89 -32.26
CA LYS A 288 -10.98 -74.08 -33.17
C LYS A 288 -11.70 -72.79 -33.57
N ALA A 289 -12.97 -72.85 -33.95
CA ALA A 289 -13.76 -71.68 -34.31
C ALA A 289 -13.83 -70.65 -33.16
N ARG A 290 -14.10 -71.11 -31.93
CA ARG A 290 -14.05 -70.26 -30.73
C ARG A 290 -12.66 -69.69 -30.48
N HIS A 291 -11.60 -70.46 -30.67
CA HIS A 291 -10.22 -69.97 -30.52
C HIS A 291 -9.87 -68.93 -31.58
N THR A 292 -10.31 -69.07 -32.84
CA THR A 292 -10.11 -68.05 -33.87
C THR A 292 -10.89 -66.78 -33.58
N THR A 293 -12.14 -66.87 -33.08
CA THR A 293 -12.89 -65.70 -32.63
C THR A 293 -12.19 -65.00 -31.46
N ALA A 294 -11.75 -65.75 -30.45
CA ALA A 294 -11.04 -65.18 -29.29
C ALA A 294 -9.66 -64.58 -29.65
N ILE A 295 -8.98 -65.08 -30.69
CA ILE A 295 -7.78 -64.43 -31.24
C ILE A 295 -8.16 -63.08 -31.84
N SER A 296 -9.15 -63.02 -32.74
CA SER A 296 -9.51 -61.75 -33.39
C SER A 296 -10.17 -60.73 -32.45
N GLU A 297 -10.82 -61.17 -31.38
CA GLU A 297 -11.24 -60.30 -30.27
C GLU A 297 -10.04 -59.76 -29.49
N LEU A 298 -9.00 -60.57 -29.24
CA LEU A 298 -7.76 -60.14 -28.60
C LEU A 298 -6.95 -59.16 -29.47
N GLU A 299 -6.81 -59.46 -30.76
CA GLU A 299 -6.16 -58.60 -31.77
C GLU A 299 -6.87 -57.23 -31.83
N SER A 300 -8.20 -57.21 -31.87
CA SER A 300 -8.99 -55.97 -31.83
C SER A 300 -8.78 -55.16 -30.53
N VAL A 301 -8.64 -55.83 -29.38
CA VAL A 301 -8.37 -55.17 -28.10
C VAL A 301 -6.91 -54.67 -28.01
N GLU A 302 -5.96 -55.35 -28.65
CA GLU A 302 -4.56 -54.90 -28.75
C GLU A 302 -4.44 -53.65 -29.65
N GLU A 303 -5.17 -53.59 -30.78
CA GLU A 303 -5.29 -52.38 -31.61
C GLU A 303 -5.97 -51.22 -30.86
N GLU A 304 -7.06 -51.47 -30.13
CA GLU A 304 -7.71 -50.45 -29.28
C GLU A 304 -6.77 -49.93 -28.17
N LEU A 305 -6.01 -50.82 -27.53
CA LEU A 305 -5.07 -50.42 -26.47
C LEU A 305 -3.89 -49.64 -27.05
N GLN A 306 -3.36 -50.04 -28.21
CA GLN A 306 -2.29 -49.33 -28.90
C GLN A 306 -2.74 -47.92 -29.34
N THR A 307 -3.96 -47.76 -29.86
CA THR A 307 -4.48 -46.43 -30.22
C THR A 307 -4.75 -45.56 -28.99
N LEU A 308 -5.30 -46.13 -27.90
CA LEU A 308 -5.48 -45.41 -26.65
C LEU A 308 -4.15 -44.94 -26.03
N GLN A 309 -3.08 -45.75 -26.15
CA GLN A 309 -1.75 -45.35 -25.69
C GLN A 309 -1.16 -44.22 -26.56
N GLN A 310 -1.39 -44.23 -27.88
CA GLN A 310 -1.00 -43.11 -28.75
C GLN A 310 -1.78 -41.82 -28.44
N GLU A 311 -3.08 -41.91 -28.15
CA GLU A 311 -3.88 -40.76 -27.71
C GLU A 311 -3.42 -40.23 -26.34
N TYR A 312 -3.05 -41.11 -25.40
CA TYR A 312 -2.45 -40.71 -24.12
C TYR A 312 -1.09 -40.02 -24.29
N ASP A 313 -0.19 -40.57 -25.10
CA ASP A 313 1.12 -39.98 -25.40
C ASP A 313 1.01 -38.65 -26.16
N GLY A 314 -0.11 -38.41 -26.86
CA GLY A 314 -0.48 -37.11 -27.42
C GLY A 314 -0.93 -36.13 -26.34
N LEU A 315 -1.89 -36.54 -25.50
CA LEU A 315 -2.44 -35.74 -24.41
C LEU A 315 -1.38 -35.31 -23.37
N VAL A 316 -0.39 -36.16 -23.10
CA VAL A 316 0.76 -35.81 -22.23
C VAL A 316 1.57 -34.67 -22.83
N LYS A 317 1.85 -34.69 -24.13
CA LYS A 317 2.60 -33.62 -24.82
C LYS A 317 1.80 -32.32 -24.91
N GLU A 318 0.50 -32.41 -25.18
CA GLU A 318 -0.41 -31.25 -25.16
C GLU A 318 -0.43 -30.59 -23.77
N LYS A 319 -0.51 -31.41 -22.70
CA LYS A 319 -0.42 -30.94 -21.32
C LYS A 319 0.96 -30.34 -20.98
N GLU A 320 2.07 -30.92 -21.46
CA GLU A 320 3.41 -30.36 -21.26
C GLU A 320 3.62 -29.02 -21.98
N LEU A 321 3.00 -28.82 -23.15
CA LEU A 321 2.99 -27.54 -23.84
C LEU A 321 2.15 -26.51 -23.08
N ALA A 322 0.93 -26.86 -22.68
CA ALA A 322 0.06 -25.97 -21.90
C ALA A 322 0.64 -25.58 -20.52
N VAL A 323 1.48 -26.45 -19.91
CA VAL A 323 2.23 -26.12 -18.69
C VAL A 323 3.32 -25.08 -18.98
N LYS A 324 4.07 -25.21 -20.07
CA LYS A 324 5.10 -24.21 -20.46
C LYS A 324 4.48 -22.85 -20.77
N GLU A 325 3.40 -22.84 -21.55
CA GLU A 325 2.66 -21.61 -21.88
C GLU A 325 2.13 -20.92 -20.60
N ALA A 326 1.67 -21.69 -19.61
CA ALA A 326 1.28 -21.16 -18.30
C ALA A 326 2.48 -20.67 -17.46
N GLU A 327 3.64 -21.34 -17.50
CA GLU A 327 4.86 -20.90 -16.82
C GLU A 327 5.45 -19.62 -17.45
N GLU A 328 5.37 -19.48 -18.77
CA GLU A 328 5.73 -18.27 -19.51
C GLU A 328 4.77 -17.11 -19.18
N ALA A 329 3.46 -17.34 -19.19
CA ALA A 329 2.46 -16.36 -18.81
C ALA A 329 2.61 -15.90 -17.34
N VAL A 330 2.89 -16.81 -16.41
CA VAL A 330 3.19 -16.48 -15.00
C VAL A 330 4.50 -15.69 -14.88
N SER A 331 5.49 -15.96 -15.73
CA SER A 331 6.77 -15.23 -15.73
C SER A 331 6.59 -13.80 -16.28
N ALA A 332 5.81 -13.63 -17.35
CA ALA A 332 5.41 -12.32 -17.86
C ALA A 332 4.57 -11.53 -16.84
N SER A 333 3.66 -12.19 -16.12
CA SER A 333 2.88 -11.54 -15.06
C SER A 333 3.77 -11.00 -13.93
N LYS A 334 4.86 -11.68 -13.56
CA LYS A 334 5.82 -11.22 -12.54
C LYS A 334 6.71 -10.07 -13.00
N GLU A 335 6.97 -9.96 -14.30
CA GLU A 335 7.63 -8.80 -14.88
C GLU A 335 6.74 -7.55 -14.77
N VAL A 336 5.44 -7.71 -15.07
CA VAL A 336 4.45 -6.64 -14.91
C VAL A 336 4.25 -6.27 -13.44
N GLU A 337 4.18 -7.26 -12.54
CA GLU A 337 4.09 -7.07 -11.08
C GLU A 337 5.25 -6.20 -10.56
N ARG A 338 6.50 -6.57 -10.86
CA ARG A 338 7.68 -5.76 -10.49
C ARG A 338 7.64 -4.34 -11.05
N LYS A 339 7.20 -4.14 -12.30
CA LYS A 339 7.13 -2.80 -12.90
C LYS A 339 6.06 -1.93 -12.22
N VAL A 340 4.98 -2.53 -11.73
CA VAL A 340 3.99 -1.83 -10.90
C VAL A 340 4.56 -1.49 -9.52
N GLU A 341 5.35 -2.38 -8.90
CA GLU A 341 6.06 -2.09 -7.65
C GLU A 341 7.06 -0.92 -7.83
N GLU A 342 7.87 -0.95 -8.88
CA GLU A 342 8.87 0.07 -9.24
C GLU A 342 8.23 1.45 -9.46
N LEU A 343 7.20 1.52 -10.31
CA LEU A 343 6.42 2.75 -10.54
C LEU A 343 5.70 3.23 -9.27
N THR A 344 5.34 2.32 -8.35
CA THR A 344 4.75 2.71 -7.05
C THR A 344 5.80 3.35 -6.13
N ILE A 345 7.04 2.86 -6.15
CA ILE A 345 8.15 3.47 -5.40
C ILE A 345 8.50 4.84 -5.98
N GLU A 346 8.57 4.98 -7.31
CA GLU A 346 8.80 6.27 -7.98
C GLU A 346 7.69 7.28 -7.68
N LEU A 347 6.41 6.85 -7.69
CA LEU A 347 5.27 7.69 -7.34
C LEU A 347 5.31 8.17 -5.88
N ILE A 348 5.84 7.36 -4.95
CA ILE A 348 6.06 7.75 -3.56
C ILE A 348 7.19 8.78 -3.47
N ALA A 349 8.36 8.50 -4.05
CA ALA A 349 9.53 9.38 -4.00
C ALA A 349 9.27 10.76 -4.64
N THR A 350 8.59 10.79 -5.80
CA THR A 350 8.21 12.05 -6.47
C THR A 350 7.16 12.84 -5.66
N LYS A 351 6.19 12.16 -5.03
CA LYS A 351 5.23 12.78 -4.12
C LYS A 351 5.92 13.38 -2.89
N GLU A 352 6.87 12.66 -2.28
CA GLU A 352 7.63 13.12 -1.11
C GLU A 352 8.52 14.31 -1.45
N SER A 353 9.25 14.26 -2.57
CA SER A 353 10.03 15.39 -3.10
C SER A 353 9.16 16.64 -3.30
N LEU A 354 7.96 16.48 -3.88
CA LEU A 354 6.99 17.57 -4.04
C LEU A 354 6.47 18.12 -2.70
N GLU A 355 6.33 17.31 -1.65
CA GLU A 355 5.95 17.79 -0.31
C GLU A 355 7.10 18.47 0.44
N CYS A 356 8.34 18.09 0.17
CA CYS A 356 9.53 18.83 0.60
C CYS A 356 9.61 20.20 -0.08
N ALA A 357 9.46 20.26 -1.41
CA ALA A 357 9.45 21.51 -2.18
C ALA A 357 8.32 22.47 -1.74
N HIS A 358 7.11 21.96 -1.52
CA HIS A 358 6.01 22.77 -0.96
C HIS A 358 6.32 23.29 0.45
N SER A 359 7.02 22.52 1.29
CA SER A 359 7.35 22.96 2.66
C SER A 359 8.42 24.06 2.64
N SER A 360 9.48 23.91 1.84
CA SER A 360 10.52 24.93 1.66
C SER A 360 9.96 26.23 1.04
N HIS A 361 9.00 26.14 0.12
CA HIS A 361 8.30 27.32 -0.40
C HIS A 361 7.52 28.08 0.68
N LEU A 362 6.86 27.37 1.61
CA LEU A 362 6.12 28.00 2.71
C LEU A 362 7.08 28.68 3.70
N GLU A 363 8.20 28.04 4.03
CA GLU A 363 9.28 28.63 4.85
C GLU A 363 9.87 29.89 4.17
N ALA A 364 10.09 29.85 2.85
CA ALA A 364 10.58 31.01 2.10
C ALA A 364 9.58 32.19 2.08
N GLU A 365 8.27 31.93 1.95
CA GLU A 365 7.25 32.98 2.10
C GLU A 365 7.16 33.51 3.54
N GLU A 366 7.29 32.66 4.57
CA GLU A 366 7.34 33.10 5.96
C GLU A 366 8.56 34.02 6.23
N HIS A 367 9.75 33.63 5.77
CA HIS A 367 10.95 34.48 5.85
C HIS A 367 10.78 35.80 5.10
N LYS A 368 10.17 35.79 3.91
CA LYS A 368 9.86 36.98 3.11
C LYS A 368 8.85 37.91 3.80
N ILE A 369 7.83 37.36 4.47
CA ILE A 369 6.88 38.12 5.30
C ILE A 369 7.59 38.71 6.53
N GLY A 370 8.43 37.93 7.23
CA GLY A 370 9.22 38.41 8.36
C GLY A 370 10.17 39.54 7.99
N ALA A 371 10.89 39.39 6.87
CA ALA A 371 11.76 40.44 6.32
C ALA A 371 10.97 41.70 5.93
N ALA A 372 9.77 41.55 5.35
CA ALA A 372 8.90 42.69 5.08
C ALA A 372 8.47 43.42 6.36
N MET A 373 8.04 42.69 7.38
CA MET A 373 7.66 43.25 8.68
C MET A 373 8.82 43.99 9.38
N SER A 374 10.06 43.49 9.29
CA SER A 374 11.23 44.21 9.85
C SER A 374 11.48 45.52 9.11
N ARG A 375 11.55 45.47 7.76
CA ARG A 375 11.73 46.68 6.93
C ARG A 375 10.64 47.72 7.19
N ASP A 376 9.37 47.30 7.29
CA ASP A 376 8.24 48.20 7.44
C ASP A 376 8.18 48.78 8.87
N HIS A 377 8.69 48.06 9.87
CA HIS A 377 8.94 48.60 11.20
C HIS A 377 10.15 49.57 11.21
N GLU A 378 11.21 49.29 10.46
CA GLU A 378 12.38 50.17 10.28
C GLU A 378 12.02 51.48 9.58
N THR A 379 11.26 51.46 8.48
CA THR A 379 10.81 52.68 7.80
C THR A 379 9.95 53.54 8.73
N HIS A 380 9.08 52.94 9.55
CA HIS A 380 8.33 53.68 10.57
C HIS A 380 9.19 54.21 11.75
N ARG A 381 10.39 53.65 12.01
CA ARG A 381 11.36 54.26 12.94
C ARG A 381 12.03 55.47 12.28
N TRP A 382 12.57 55.30 11.08
CA TRP A 382 13.19 56.38 10.31
C TRP A 382 12.23 57.54 10.03
N GLU A 383 10.94 57.27 9.78
CA GLU A 383 9.90 58.29 9.58
C GLU A 383 9.69 59.16 10.85
N LYS A 384 9.78 58.57 12.05
CA LYS A 384 9.64 59.29 13.32
C LYS A 384 10.87 60.14 13.60
N GLU A 385 12.06 59.58 13.39
CA GLU A 385 13.33 60.30 13.55
C GLU A 385 13.44 61.47 12.56
N LEU A 386 13.00 61.28 11.30
CA LEU A 386 12.91 62.34 10.30
C LEU A 386 11.98 63.48 10.75
N LYS A 387 10.76 63.16 11.20
CA LYS A 387 9.80 64.16 11.71
C LYS A 387 10.35 64.92 12.92
N GLN A 388 11.01 64.25 13.86
CA GLN A 388 11.68 64.92 14.96
C GLN A 388 12.79 65.87 14.45
N ALA A 389 13.64 65.42 13.52
CA ALA A 389 14.69 66.26 12.95
C ALA A 389 14.14 67.48 12.18
N GLU A 390 13.00 67.34 11.50
CA GLU A 390 12.28 68.45 10.85
C GLU A 390 11.74 69.48 11.87
N GLU A 391 11.15 69.02 12.99
CA GLU A 391 10.72 69.90 14.09
C GLU A 391 11.90 70.62 14.76
N GLU A 392 13.02 69.93 14.98
CA GLU A 392 14.24 70.51 15.53
C GLU A 392 14.85 71.57 14.58
N LEU A 393 14.87 71.28 13.28
CA LEU A 393 15.29 72.22 12.24
C LEU A 393 14.38 73.45 12.17
N GLN A 394 13.05 73.27 12.29
CA GLN A 394 12.09 74.38 12.34
C GLN A 394 12.28 75.25 13.59
N ARG A 395 12.54 74.63 14.75
CA ARG A 395 12.86 75.32 16.01
C ARG A 395 14.16 76.11 15.93
N LEU A 396 15.21 75.53 15.35
CA LEU A 396 16.49 76.19 15.11
C LEU A 396 16.34 77.37 14.13
N LYS A 397 15.54 77.19 13.07
CA LYS A 397 15.21 78.24 12.09
C LYS A 397 14.51 79.44 12.75
N GLN A 398 13.59 79.21 13.69
CA GLN A 398 12.99 80.28 14.51
C GLN A 398 14.05 80.96 15.39
N HIS A 399 14.88 80.19 16.10
CA HIS A 399 15.95 80.75 16.95
C HIS A 399 16.93 81.63 16.17
N ILE A 400 17.29 81.25 14.93
CA ILE A 400 18.13 82.04 14.03
C ILE A 400 17.48 83.39 13.67
N VAL A 401 16.15 83.44 13.49
CA VAL A 401 15.43 84.71 13.25
C VAL A 401 15.49 85.61 14.49
N CYS A 402 15.16 85.09 15.67
CA CYS A 402 15.25 85.84 16.93
C CYS A 402 16.69 86.34 17.21
N THR A 403 17.71 85.51 16.91
CA THR A 403 19.12 85.89 17.06
C THR A 403 19.51 87.04 16.12
N LYS A 404 19.00 87.05 14.88
CA LYS A 404 19.22 88.16 13.93
C LYS A 404 18.57 89.46 14.41
N GLU A 405 17.35 89.38 14.94
CA GLU A 405 16.65 90.56 15.49
C GLU A 405 17.37 91.12 16.72
N LEU A 406 17.82 90.24 17.63
CA LEU A 406 18.64 90.62 18.79
C LEU A 406 19.96 91.26 18.38
N LYS A 407 20.63 90.74 17.34
CA LYS A 407 21.82 91.38 16.78
C LYS A 407 21.53 92.78 16.24
N MET A 408 20.46 92.97 15.46
CA MET A 408 20.08 94.30 14.95
C MET A 408 19.83 95.30 16.09
N LYS A 409 19.23 94.87 17.21
CA LYS A 409 19.05 95.69 18.41
C LYS A 409 20.37 96.02 19.12
N LEU A 410 21.31 95.07 19.18
CA LEU A 410 22.65 95.29 19.74
C LEU A 410 23.49 96.24 18.89
N ASP A 411 23.48 96.06 17.56
CA ASP A 411 24.20 96.92 16.62
C ASP A 411 23.66 98.37 16.71
N PHE A 412 22.33 98.54 16.80
CA PHE A 412 21.68 99.84 17.02
C PHE A 412 22.04 100.48 18.38
N ALA A 413 21.99 99.72 19.47
CA ALA A 413 22.35 100.22 20.81
C ALA A 413 23.84 100.60 20.91
N SER A 414 24.70 99.89 20.18
CA SER A 414 26.14 100.17 20.10
C SER A 414 26.43 101.47 19.35
N ALA A 415 25.69 101.76 18.26
CA ALA A 415 25.77 103.04 17.56
C ALA A 415 25.37 104.21 18.46
N LEU A 416 24.22 104.09 19.16
CA LEU A 416 23.74 105.11 20.10
C LEU A 416 24.74 105.38 21.24
N LEU A 417 25.44 104.35 21.72
CA LEU A 417 26.49 104.49 22.74
C LEU A 417 27.72 105.24 22.21
N LEU A 418 28.13 105.00 20.95
CA LEU A 418 29.22 105.73 20.31
C LEU A 418 28.86 107.21 20.09
N ASP A 419 27.62 107.50 19.67
CA ASP A 419 27.13 108.88 19.54
C ASP A 419 27.14 109.61 20.89
N LEU A 420 26.68 108.96 21.97
CA LEU A 420 26.72 109.51 23.32
C LEU A 420 28.15 109.69 23.87
N GLN A 421 29.06 108.76 23.57
CA GLN A 421 30.48 108.90 23.93
C GLN A 421 31.13 110.10 23.22
N LYS A 422 30.74 110.34 21.96
CA LYS A 422 31.18 111.52 21.21
C LYS A 422 30.61 112.80 21.81
N GLU A 423 29.31 112.87 22.09
CA GLU A 423 28.68 114.04 22.73
C GLU A 423 29.32 114.38 24.09
N LEU A 424 29.69 113.36 24.87
CA LEU A 424 30.40 113.53 26.14
C LEU A 424 31.85 113.97 25.95
N ALA A 425 32.54 113.53 24.90
CA ALA A 425 33.87 114.01 24.54
C ALA A 425 33.84 115.47 24.07
N ASP A 426 32.90 115.83 23.18
CA ASP A 426 32.67 117.20 22.70
C ASP A 426 32.35 118.14 23.90
N TYR A 427 31.60 117.67 24.90
CA TYR A 427 31.35 118.39 26.16
C TYR A 427 32.61 118.55 27.04
N MET A 428 33.40 117.49 27.22
CA MET A 428 34.63 117.51 28.02
C MET A 428 35.71 118.41 27.40
N GLU A 429 35.83 118.43 26.08
CA GLU A 429 36.77 119.31 25.37
C GLU A 429 36.33 120.78 25.42
N SER A 430 35.03 121.05 25.34
CA SER A 430 34.44 122.36 25.61
C SER A 430 34.75 122.86 27.04
N TYR A 431 34.66 121.99 28.05
CA TYR A 431 35.01 122.32 29.44
C TYR A 431 36.52 122.63 29.60
N ARG A 432 37.40 121.82 29.00
CA ARG A 432 38.86 122.03 29.05
C ARG A 432 39.31 123.33 28.39
N LEU A 433 38.60 123.80 27.36
CA LEU A 433 38.86 125.08 26.70
C LEU A 433 38.49 126.31 27.57
N GLN A 434 37.91 126.12 28.75
CA GLN A 434 37.50 127.20 29.65
C GLN A 434 38.47 127.44 30.84
N GLU A 435 39.50 126.60 31.05
CA GLU A 435 40.30 126.59 32.29
C GLU A 435 41.84 126.65 32.09
N GLU A 436 42.34 127.41 31.12
CA GLU A 436 43.80 127.71 31.00
C GLU A 436 44.12 129.20 31.24
N THR A 437 44.53 129.56 32.47
CA THR A 437 45.27 130.81 32.75
C THR A 437 45.94 130.79 34.15
N GLY A 438 47.27 130.88 34.24
CA GLY A 438 47.95 131.41 35.46
C GLY A 438 48.87 130.53 36.34
N ASP A 439 49.89 129.88 35.75
CA ASP A 439 51.34 129.92 36.12
C ASP A 439 51.92 129.88 37.58
N SER A 440 53.20 129.45 37.67
CA SER A 440 54.26 129.80 38.65
C SER A 440 54.52 129.00 39.97
N ALA A 441 55.75 129.14 40.52
CA ALA A 441 56.39 128.26 41.54
C ALA A 441 57.39 128.97 42.53
N SER A 442 57.95 128.25 43.54
CA SER A 442 59.09 128.65 44.46
C SER A 442 59.58 127.42 45.28
N SER A 443 60.87 127.15 45.63
CA SER A 443 61.96 127.83 46.40
C SER A 443 61.85 127.76 47.96
N GLU A 444 62.88 127.65 48.84
CA GLU A 444 64.35 127.31 48.75
C GLU A 444 65.06 127.29 50.16
N ILE A 445 66.38 127.00 50.22
CA ILE A 445 67.48 127.31 51.22
C ILE A 445 67.55 126.71 52.67
N SER A 446 68.65 125.99 53.00
CA SER A 446 69.75 126.43 53.94
C SER A 446 70.38 125.41 54.96
N LEU A 447 71.63 125.01 54.66
CA LEU A 447 72.83 124.74 55.51
C LEU A 447 72.79 124.39 57.03
N GLN A 448 73.25 123.18 57.43
CA GLN A 448 74.34 122.99 58.44
C GLN A 448 74.99 121.56 58.42
N ASP A 449 76.10 121.41 59.16
CA ASP A 449 76.82 120.20 59.62
C ASP A 449 77.28 119.09 58.65
N LYS A 450 78.61 119.09 58.38
CA LYS A 450 79.36 118.13 57.54
C LYS A 450 79.75 116.81 58.24
N SER A 451 79.28 116.54 59.46
CA SER A 451 79.39 115.21 60.10
C SER A 451 78.08 114.44 60.07
N HIS A 452 76.94 115.17 60.03
CA HIS A 452 75.64 114.56 59.80
C HIS A 452 75.52 114.06 58.36
N THR A 453 76.19 114.71 57.39
CA THR A 453 76.10 114.35 55.97
C THR A 453 76.59 112.93 55.64
N ASP A 454 77.64 112.44 56.30
CA ASP A 454 78.17 111.08 56.04
C ASP A 454 77.32 110.00 56.71
N ILE A 455 76.80 110.25 57.91
CA ILE A 455 75.85 109.33 58.56
C ILE A 455 74.51 109.35 57.80
N GLN A 456 74.06 110.50 57.34
CA GLN A 456 72.80 110.66 56.60
C GLN A 456 72.91 110.13 55.16
N SER A 457 74.08 110.18 54.53
CA SER A 457 74.32 109.53 53.23
C SER A 457 74.48 108.01 53.37
N ALA A 458 75.16 107.52 54.40
CA ALA A 458 75.21 106.09 54.72
C ALA A 458 73.83 105.52 55.08
N VAL A 459 73.02 106.25 55.87
CA VAL A 459 71.63 105.89 56.17
C VAL A 459 70.73 106.01 54.93
N ALA A 460 70.98 106.96 54.03
CA ALA A 460 70.27 107.02 52.74
C ALA A 460 70.67 105.86 51.81
N SER A 461 71.94 105.45 51.79
CA SER A 461 72.40 104.26 51.05
C SER A 461 71.77 103.00 51.62
N ALA A 462 71.87 102.78 52.94
CA ALA A 462 71.26 101.63 53.62
C ALA A 462 69.73 101.59 53.49
N LYS A 463 69.05 102.75 53.43
CA LYS A 463 67.62 102.82 53.11
C LYS A 463 67.34 102.45 51.65
N LYS A 464 68.11 102.99 50.70
CA LYS A 464 67.97 102.66 49.28
C LYS A 464 68.27 101.19 48.99
N GLU A 465 69.28 100.63 49.64
CA GLU A 465 69.63 99.20 49.59
C GLU A 465 68.53 98.34 50.22
N LEU A 466 67.92 98.79 51.32
CA LEU A 466 66.74 98.11 51.92
C LEU A 466 65.50 98.21 51.02
N GLU A 467 65.26 99.35 50.37
CA GLU A 467 64.20 99.55 49.38
C GLU A 467 64.43 98.68 48.13
N GLU A 468 65.67 98.55 47.67
CA GLU A 468 66.07 97.67 46.56
C GLU A 468 65.95 96.18 46.95
N VAL A 469 66.35 95.79 48.16
CA VAL A 469 66.15 94.43 48.68
C VAL A 469 64.66 94.12 48.85
N ASN A 470 63.85 95.04 49.36
CA ASN A 470 62.40 94.87 49.46
C ASN A 470 61.76 94.74 48.07
N ALA A 471 62.10 95.59 47.11
CA ALA A 471 61.61 95.49 45.73
C ALA A 471 62.02 94.17 45.06
N ASN A 472 63.23 93.66 45.33
CA ASN A 472 63.66 92.34 44.87
C ASN A 472 62.92 91.18 45.58
N ILE A 473 62.56 91.32 46.85
CA ILE A 473 61.71 90.35 47.58
C ILE A 473 60.27 90.37 47.06
N GLU A 474 59.68 91.54 46.83
CA GLU A 474 58.35 91.70 46.23
C GLU A 474 58.31 91.11 44.81
N LYS A 475 59.33 91.39 43.99
CA LYS A 475 59.50 90.77 42.68
C LYS A 475 59.63 89.25 42.77
N ALA A 476 60.51 88.73 43.62
CA ALA A 476 60.73 87.29 43.76
C ALA A 476 59.47 86.57 44.29
N THR A 477 58.71 87.20 45.21
CA THR A 477 57.46 86.63 45.71
C THR A 477 56.34 86.68 44.65
N ALA A 478 56.28 87.71 43.81
CA ALA A 478 55.37 87.77 42.66
C ALA A 478 55.73 86.73 41.56
N GLU A 479 57.02 86.52 41.29
CA GLU A 479 57.51 85.47 40.38
C GLU A 479 57.19 84.07 40.92
N VAL A 480 57.46 83.80 42.21
CA VAL A 480 57.09 82.53 42.88
C VAL A 480 55.57 82.32 42.90
N HIS A 481 54.77 83.38 43.11
CA HIS A 481 53.32 83.29 43.03
C HIS A 481 52.86 82.94 41.61
N SER A 482 53.41 83.60 40.59
CA SER A 482 53.10 83.35 39.18
C SER A 482 53.48 81.92 38.77
N LEU A 483 54.66 81.43 39.18
CA LEU A 483 55.10 80.05 38.97
C LEU A 483 54.21 79.04 39.71
N LYS A 484 53.72 79.37 40.92
CA LYS A 484 52.79 78.51 41.66
C LYS A 484 51.42 78.44 40.98
N VAL A 485 50.92 79.54 40.42
CA VAL A 485 49.68 79.57 39.64
C VAL A 485 49.85 78.78 38.34
N ALA A 486 50.95 78.96 37.62
CA ALA A 486 51.27 78.20 36.40
C ALA A 486 51.41 76.70 36.68
N SER A 487 52.09 76.31 37.75
CA SER A 487 52.22 74.92 38.19
C SER A 487 50.86 74.30 38.58
N SER A 488 50.00 75.05 39.27
CA SER A 488 48.63 74.60 39.59
C SER A 488 47.79 74.40 38.32
N SER A 489 47.90 75.33 37.36
CA SER A 489 47.19 75.26 36.08
C SER A 489 47.64 74.05 35.25
N LEU A 490 48.97 73.85 35.12
CA LEU A 490 49.55 72.68 34.45
C LEU A 490 49.16 71.36 35.15
N GLY A 491 49.07 71.34 36.48
CA GLY A 491 48.59 70.18 37.22
C GLY A 491 47.13 69.82 36.91
N LEU A 492 46.24 70.82 36.82
CA LEU A 492 44.84 70.62 36.44
C LEU A 492 44.69 70.18 34.98
N GLU A 493 45.44 70.77 34.06
CA GLU A 493 45.39 70.40 32.64
C GLU A 493 45.99 69.01 32.40
N LEU A 494 47.05 68.62 33.13
CA LEU A 494 47.59 67.27 33.12
C LEU A 494 46.59 66.22 33.63
N GLU A 495 45.85 66.51 34.71
CA GLU A 495 44.84 65.57 35.24
C GLU A 495 43.62 65.47 34.32
N LYS A 496 43.22 66.58 33.71
CA LYS A 496 42.22 66.64 32.64
C LYS A 496 42.64 65.78 31.44
N GLU A 497 43.89 65.89 31.00
CA GLU A 497 44.43 65.11 29.88
C GLU A 497 44.53 63.61 30.19
N LYS A 498 45.00 63.21 31.39
CA LYS A 498 44.91 61.81 31.84
C LYS A 498 43.48 61.27 31.76
N SER A 499 42.50 62.07 32.19
CA SER A 499 41.08 61.68 32.15
C SER A 499 40.55 61.58 30.70
N ALA A 500 41.14 62.30 29.75
CA ALA A 500 40.82 62.21 28.33
C ALA A 500 41.45 60.95 27.71
N VAL A 501 42.73 60.68 28.00
CA VAL A 501 43.45 59.48 27.56
C VAL A 501 42.76 58.20 28.03
N GLU A 502 42.34 58.12 29.30
CA GLU A 502 41.62 56.93 29.80
C GLU A 502 40.24 56.75 29.13
N LYS A 503 39.51 57.84 28.84
CA LYS A 503 38.26 57.79 28.05
C LYS A 503 38.49 57.40 26.59
N ILE A 504 39.64 57.77 26.01
CA ILE A 504 40.04 57.34 24.66
C ILE A 504 40.33 55.85 24.67
N LYS A 505 41.14 55.36 25.61
CA LYS A 505 41.49 53.94 25.79
C LYS A 505 40.27 53.05 26.06
N GLN A 506 39.29 53.53 26.81
CA GLN A 506 38.02 52.83 27.01
C GLN A 506 37.20 52.74 25.71
N ARG A 507 37.14 53.82 24.91
CA ARG A 507 36.53 53.79 23.57
C ARG A 507 37.30 52.91 22.58
N GLU A 508 38.63 52.90 22.65
CA GLU A 508 39.50 52.02 21.86
C GLU A 508 39.20 50.54 22.17
N GLY A 509 39.16 50.15 23.45
CA GLY A 509 38.80 48.79 23.85
C GLY A 509 37.40 48.35 23.39
N MET A 510 36.40 49.24 23.49
CA MET A 510 35.05 48.96 22.94
C MET A 510 35.07 48.84 21.41
N ALA A 511 35.85 49.67 20.71
CA ALA A 511 35.99 49.59 19.27
C ALA A 511 36.72 48.30 18.83
N SER A 512 37.75 47.85 19.55
CA SER A 512 38.41 46.56 19.29
C SER A 512 37.45 45.38 19.43
N ILE A 513 36.60 45.37 20.46
CA ILE A 513 35.57 44.33 20.64
C ILE A 513 34.60 44.33 19.44
N ALA A 514 34.11 45.52 19.03
CA ALA A 514 33.22 45.65 17.88
C ALA A 514 33.89 45.18 16.57
N VAL A 515 35.16 45.50 16.34
CA VAL A 515 35.94 45.01 15.19
C VAL A 515 36.03 43.48 15.21
N THR A 516 36.42 42.86 16.34
CA THR A 516 36.49 41.38 16.41
C THR A 516 35.14 40.68 16.22
N SER A 517 34.03 41.34 16.57
CA SER A 517 32.69 40.83 16.30
C SER A 517 32.34 40.87 14.81
N LEU A 518 32.67 41.97 14.13
CA LEU A 518 32.45 42.13 12.69
C LEU A 518 33.37 41.24 11.86
N GLU A 519 34.61 41.02 12.30
CA GLU A 519 35.55 40.07 11.67
C GLU A 519 34.99 38.64 11.70
N ALA A 520 34.42 38.21 12.84
CA ALA A 520 33.77 36.90 12.95
C ALA A 520 32.52 36.77 12.05
N GLU A 521 31.69 37.82 11.96
CA GLU A 521 30.52 37.86 11.06
C GLU A 521 30.92 37.83 9.57
N ILE A 522 32.01 38.50 9.22
CA ILE A 522 32.61 38.46 7.88
C ILE A 522 33.13 37.05 7.54
N ASP A 523 33.75 36.33 8.48
CA ASP A 523 34.23 34.97 8.22
C ASP A 523 33.10 33.91 8.20
N ILE A 524 32.01 34.13 8.95
CA ILE A 524 30.78 33.35 8.83
C ILE A 524 30.15 33.55 7.44
N THR A 525 29.92 34.80 7.02
CA THR A 525 29.30 35.09 5.72
C THR A 525 30.17 34.65 4.53
N ARG A 526 31.51 34.75 4.62
CA ARG A 526 32.43 34.13 3.65
C ARG A 526 32.24 32.61 3.54
N SER A 527 32.06 31.93 4.67
CA SER A 527 31.87 30.47 4.72
C SER A 527 30.51 30.06 4.13
N GLU A 528 29.47 30.87 4.34
CA GLU A 528 28.15 30.69 3.75
C GLU A 528 28.18 30.91 2.23
N ILE A 529 28.83 31.97 1.74
CA ILE A 529 29.02 32.22 0.30
C ILE A 529 29.74 31.05 -0.37
N ALA A 530 30.82 30.52 0.24
CA ALA A 530 31.54 29.36 -0.30
C ALA A 530 30.68 28.08 -0.35
N LEU A 531 29.77 27.89 0.60
CA LEU A 531 28.80 26.79 0.59
C LEU A 531 27.74 26.96 -0.51
N VAL A 532 27.23 28.17 -0.71
CA VAL A 532 26.28 28.48 -1.79
C VAL A 532 26.94 28.29 -3.16
N GLU A 533 28.15 28.80 -3.36
CA GLU A 533 28.95 28.58 -4.58
C GLU A 533 29.18 27.09 -4.89
N SER A 534 29.34 26.24 -3.88
CA SER A 534 29.50 24.79 -4.08
C SER A 534 28.22 24.15 -4.58
N LYS A 535 27.07 24.50 -3.98
CA LYS A 535 25.74 24.01 -4.36
C LYS A 535 25.29 24.54 -5.72
N GLU A 536 25.67 25.77 -6.08
CA GLU A 536 25.41 26.32 -7.42
C GLU A 536 26.14 25.52 -8.50
N LYS A 537 27.41 25.14 -8.26
CA LYS A 537 28.20 24.32 -9.20
C LYS A 537 27.63 22.90 -9.34
N GLU A 538 27.21 22.29 -8.23
CA GLU A 538 26.51 21.01 -8.18
C GLU A 538 25.20 21.06 -8.99
N ALA A 539 24.35 22.06 -8.74
CA ALA A 539 23.10 22.26 -9.48
C ALA A 539 23.32 22.59 -10.98
N MET A 540 24.40 23.29 -11.34
CA MET A 540 24.78 23.49 -12.75
C MET A 540 25.24 22.19 -13.43
N GLU A 541 25.92 21.29 -12.70
CA GLU A 541 26.31 19.98 -13.23
C GLU A 541 25.08 19.08 -13.44
N GLU A 542 24.16 19.02 -12.48
CA GLU A 542 22.86 18.34 -12.64
C GLU A 542 22.03 18.92 -13.81
N MET A 543 21.96 20.25 -13.94
CA MET A 543 21.26 20.94 -15.02
C MET A 543 21.89 20.68 -16.41
N VAL A 544 23.18 20.32 -16.46
CA VAL A 544 23.87 19.91 -17.69
C VAL A 544 23.71 18.41 -17.98
N GLU A 545 23.55 17.57 -16.96
CA GLU A 545 23.42 16.11 -17.12
C GLU A 545 21.98 15.66 -17.40
N LEU A 546 20.98 16.24 -16.73
CA LEU A 546 19.56 15.88 -16.92
C LEU A 546 19.09 16.00 -18.40
N PRO A 547 19.48 17.04 -19.18
CA PRO A 547 19.16 17.10 -20.60
C PRO A 547 19.84 16.02 -21.45
N LYS A 548 21.04 15.55 -21.07
CA LYS A 548 21.72 14.42 -21.77
C LYS A 548 20.99 13.12 -21.52
N GLN A 549 20.59 12.86 -20.28
CA GLN A 549 19.80 11.68 -19.91
C GLN A 549 18.45 11.67 -20.64
N LEU A 550 17.78 12.83 -20.72
CA LEU A 550 16.53 12.98 -21.48
C LEU A 550 16.75 12.77 -22.99
N GLN A 551 17.85 13.27 -23.56
CA GLN A 551 18.21 13.03 -24.96
C GLN A 551 18.49 11.55 -25.22
N GLN A 552 19.24 10.88 -24.34
CA GLN A 552 19.53 9.44 -24.43
C GLN A 552 18.24 8.62 -24.34
N ALA A 553 17.38 8.86 -23.35
CA ALA A 553 16.10 8.18 -23.20
C ALA A 553 15.16 8.42 -24.41
N THR A 554 15.24 9.59 -25.05
CA THR A 554 14.52 9.87 -26.30
C THR A 554 15.06 9.03 -27.46
N GLN A 555 16.39 8.94 -27.60
CA GLN A 555 17.03 8.11 -28.62
C GLN A 555 16.71 6.63 -28.41
N GLU A 556 16.84 6.10 -27.19
CA GLU A 556 16.51 4.71 -26.85
C GLU A 556 15.03 4.39 -27.12
N ALA A 557 14.12 5.34 -26.88
CA ALA A 557 12.71 5.19 -27.21
C ALA A 557 12.44 5.19 -28.73
N ASP A 558 13.20 5.93 -29.53
CA ASP A 558 13.10 5.92 -31.00
C ASP A 558 13.74 4.67 -31.62
N GLU A 559 14.87 4.21 -31.08
CA GLU A 559 15.48 2.92 -31.43
C GLU A 559 14.50 1.76 -31.13
N ALA A 560 13.88 1.75 -29.94
CA ALA A 560 12.86 0.78 -29.57
C ALA A 560 11.63 0.80 -30.50
N LYS A 561 11.15 1.99 -30.91
CA LYS A 561 10.07 2.10 -31.92
C LYS A 561 10.47 1.41 -33.22
N SER A 562 11.65 1.73 -33.76
CA SER A 562 12.15 1.17 -35.02
C SER A 562 12.26 -0.36 -34.96
N PHE A 563 12.69 -0.92 -33.83
CA PHE A 563 12.71 -2.36 -33.61
C PHE A 563 11.28 -2.98 -33.60
N THR A 564 10.31 -2.33 -32.98
CA THR A 564 8.89 -2.79 -33.01
C THR A 564 8.18 -2.58 -34.36
N GLU A 565 8.75 -1.75 -35.24
CA GLU A 565 8.27 -1.56 -36.61
C GLU A 565 8.83 -2.66 -37.53
N LEU A 566 10.15 -2.90 -37.49
CA LEU A 566 10.78 -4.04 -38.16
C LEU A 566 10.15 -5.38 -37.76
N ALA A 567 9.90 -5.61 -36.47
CA ALA A 567 9.24 -6.82 -35.99
C ALA A 567 7.77 -6.95 -36.49
N ARG A 568 7.10 -5.85 -36.83
CA ARG A 568 5.77 -5.89 -37.49
C ARG A 568 5.89 -6.18 -38.98
N GLU A 569 6.89 -5.62 -39.66
CA GLU A 569 7.13 -5.91 -41.08
C GLU A 569 7.47 -7.40 -41.29
N GLU A 570 8.32 -7.98 -40.43
CA GLU A 570 8.62 -9.42 -40.47
C GLU A 570 7.38 -10.28 -40.18
N LEU A 571 6.55 -9.90 -39.19
CA LEU A 571 5.30 -10.60 -38.88
C LEU A 571 4.29 -10.52 -40.03
N GLN A 572 4.11 -9.35 -40.65
CA GLN A 572 3.22 -9.19 -41.80
C GLN A 572 3.70 -10.03 -42.98
N LYS A 573 5.01 -10.01 -43.28
CA LYS A 573 5.59 -10.84 -44.35
C LYS A 573 5.40 -12.34 -44.09
N ALA A 574 5.57 -12.79 -42.85
CA ALA A 574 5.31 -14.18 -42.46
C ALA A 574 3.81 -14.56 -42.59
N GLN A 575 2.90 -13.62 -42.30
CA GLN A 575 1.47 -13.81 -42.53
C GLN A 575 1.15 -13.90 -44.03
N GLU A 576 1.70 -13.02 -44.87
CA GLU A 576 1.51 -13.04 -46.33
C GLU A 576 2.02 -14.35 -46.95
N GLU A 577 3.19 -14.84 -46.52
CA GLU A 577 3.73 -16.14 -46.94
C GLU A 577 2.84 -17.32 -46.47
N ALA A 578 2.27 -17.26 -45.26
CA ALA A 578 1.35 -18.26 -44.74
C ALA A 578 -0.02 -18.26 -45.45
N GLU A 579 -0.57 -17.07 -45.77
CA GLU A 579 -1.79 -16.93 -46.57
C GLU A 579 -1.59 -17.45 -48.00
N GLN A 580 -0.43 -17.18 -48.62
CA GLN A 580 -0.07 -17.73 -49.92
C GLN A 580 0.04 -19.27 -49.88
N ALA A 581 0.64 -19.84 -48.82
CA ALA A 581 0.70 -21.29 -48.62
C ALA A 581 -0.68 -21.92 -48.43
N ASN A 582 -1.59 -21.26 -47.70
CA ASN A 582 -2.98 -21.70 -47.51
C ASN A 582 -3.81 -21.63 -48.80
N ALA A 583 -3.64 -20.58 -49.61
CA ALA A 583 -4.20 -20.51 -50.96
C ALA A 583 -3.66 -21.66 -51.85
N GLY A 584 -2.38 -21.99 -51.73
CA GLY A 584 -1.79 -23.19 -52.34
C GLY A 584 -2.50 -24.48 -51.90
N ALA A 585 -2.63 -24.71 -50.59
CA ALA A 585 -3.26 -25.89 -50.02
C ALA A 585 -4.71 -26.08 -50.47
N THR A 586 -5.55 -25.05 -50.34
CA THR A 586 -6.98 -25.11 -50.72
C THR A 586 -7.20 -25.39 -52.22
N THR A 587 -6.31 -24.93 -53.11
CA THR A 587 -6.36 -25.33 -54.54
C THR A 587 -5.96 -26.78 -54.78
N MET A 588 -5.06 -27.36 -53.96
CA MET A 588 -4.72 -28.78 -54.00
C MET A 588 -5.84 -29.66 -53.45
N GLU A 589 -6.47 -29.27 -52.34
CA GLU A 589 -7.67 -29.94 -51.80
C GLU A 589 -8.82 -29.96 -52.82
N SER A 590 -9.07 -28.83 -53.49
CA SER A 590 -10.09 -28.73 -54.54
C SER A 590 -9.82 -29.68 -55.72
N ARG A 591 -8.55 -29.82 -56.14
CA ARG A 591 -8.13 -30.78 -57.16
C ARG A 591 -8.27 -32.23 -56.69
N LEU A 592 -7.93 -32.51 -55.44
CA LEU A 592 -8.06 -33.85 -54.83
C LEU A 592 -9.53 -34.26 -54.74
N PHE A 593 -10.42 -33.36 -54.32
CA PHE A 593 -11.87 -33.60 -54.30
C PHE A 593 -12.44 -33.87 -55.71
N ALA A 594 -11.99 -33.10 -56.72
CA ALA A 594 -12.38 -33.35 -58.12
C ALA A 594 -11.93 -34.74 -58.60
N ALA A 595 -10.68 -35.13 -58.33
CA ALA A 595 -10.15 -36.45 -58.67
C ALA A 595 -10.89 -37.58 -57.92
N LEU A 596 -11.26 -37.39 -56.65
CA LEU A 596 -12.10 -38.35 -55.92
C LEU A 596 -13.49 -38.52 -56.56
N LYS A 597 -14.10 -37.44 -57.05
CA LYS A 597 -15.39 -37.50 -57.77
C LYS A 597 -15.27 -38.15 -59.14
N GLU A 598 -14.14 -37.96 -59.85
CA GLU A 598 -13.84 -38.69 -61.08
C GLU A 598 -13.66 -40.20 -60.82
N ILE A 599 -12.93 -40.57 -59.74
CA ILE A 599 -12.78 -41.98 -59.31
C ILE A 599 -14.14 -42.59 -58.91
N GLU A 600 -15.02 -41.84 -58.26
CA GLU A 600 -16.37 -42.28 -57.92
C GLU A 600 -17.24 -42.50 -59.18
N ALA A 601 -17.17 -41.57 -60.15
CA ALA A 601 -17.84 -41.70 -61.44
C ALA A 601 -17.30 -42.88 -62.27
N ALA A 602 -15.97 -43.10 -62.27
CA ALA A 602 -15.34 -44.25 -62.91
C ALA A 602 -15.81 -45.57 -62.29
N LYS A 603 -15.88 -45.66 -60.95
CA LYS A 603 -16.44 -46.83 -60.23
C LYS A 603 -17.94 -47.00 -60.45
N ALA A 604 -18.69 -45.93 -60.69
CA ALA A 604 -20.10 -46.04 -61.11
C ALA A 604 -20.22 -46.61 -62.53
N SER A 605 -19.38 -46.14 -63.46
CA SER A 605 -19.29 -46.64 -64.83
C SER A 605 -18.86 -48.12 -64.87
N GLU A 606 -17.88 -48.51 -64.06
CA GLU A 606 -17.45 -49.90 -63.86
C GLU A 606 -18.62 -50.81 -63.43
N ARG A 607 -19.38 -50.40 -62.39
CA ARG A 607 -20.56 -51.16 -61.93
C ARG A 607 -21.64 -51.25 -63.02
N LEU A 608 -21.86 -50.21 -63.81
CA LEU A 608 -22.80 -50.22 -64.94
C LEU A 608 -22.33 -51.16 -66.05
N ALA A 609 -21.02 -51.18 -66.37
CA ALA A 609 -20.43 -52.10 -67.33
C ALA A 609 -20.55 -53.56 -66.85
N LEU A 610 -20.27 -53.84 -65.58
CA LEU A 610 -20.45 -55.17 -64.98
C LEU A 610 -21.92 -55.61 -64.97
N ALA A 611 -22.85 -54.69 -64.67
CA ALA A 611 -24.29 -54.97 -64.75
C ALA A 611 -24.74 -55.24 -66.19
N ALA A 612 -24.22 -54.50 -67.18
CA ALA A 612 -24.49 -54.74 -68.60
C ALA A 612 -23.92 -56.09 -69.09
N ILE A 613 -22.70 -56.46 -68.66
CA ILE A 613 -22.11 -57.77 -68.93
C ILE A 613 -22.98 -58.89 -68.33
N LYS A 614 -23.44 -58.73 -67.07
CA LYS A 614 -24.31 -59.71 -66.42
C LYS A 614 -25.67 -59.83 -67.12
N ALA A 615 -26.30 -58.72 -67.50
CA ALA A 615 -27.55 -58.73 -68.26
C ALA A 615 -27.39 -59.35 -69.66
N LEU A 616 -26.24 -59.15 -70.32
CA LEU A 616 -25.90 -59.83 -71.57
C LEU A 616 -25.73 -61.34 -71.36
N GLN A 617 -25.00 -61.77 -70.32
CA GLN A 617 -24.86 -63.20 -69.95
C GLN A 617 -26.20 -63.85 -69.62
N GLU A 618 -27.07 -63.17 -68.87
CA GLU A 618 -28.43 -63.62 -68.57
C GLU A 618 -29.29 -63.73 -69.84
N SER A 619 -29.15 -62.79 -70.78
CA SER A 619 -29.82 -62.86 -72.08
C SER A 619 -29.26 -63.98 -72.99
N GLU A 620 -27.95 -64.26 -72.96
CA GLU A 620 -27.33 -65.38 -73.69
C GLU A 620 -27.71 -66.74 -73.07
N SER A 621 -27.89 -66.78 -71.75
CA SER A 621 -28.41 -67.96 -71.05
C SER A 621 -29.88 -68.21 -71.42
N ALA A 622 -30.72 -67.17 -71.43
CA ALA A 622 -32.10 -67.26 -71.91
C ALA A 622 -32.20 -67.65 -73.40
N LEU A 623 -31.22 -67.26 -74.22
CA LEU A 623 -31.10 -67.66 -75.63
C LEU A 623 -30.72 -69.15 -75.78
N LYS A 624 -29.86 -69.68 -74.90
CA LYS A 624 -29.46 -71.10 -74.89
C LYS A 624 -30.62 -72.05 -74.57
N ASP A 625 -31.61 -71.60 -73.79
CA ASP A 625 -32.84 -72.35 -73.51
C ASP A 625 -33.94 -72.17 -74.59
N ASN A 626 -33.76 -71.28 -75.57
CA ASN A 626 -34.81 -70.96 -76.57
C ASN A 626 -34.27 -70.91 -78.02
N ILE A 627 -34.11 -72.08 -78.65
CA ILE A 627 -33.83 -72.19 -80.09
C ILE A 627 -35.15 -72.07 -80.90
N VAL A 628 -35.73 -70.87 -80.94
CA VAL A 628 -36.63 -70.44 -82.04
C VAL A 628 -36.37 -68.95 -82.32
N ASP A 629 -36.14 -68.62 -83.58
CA ASP A 629 -35.83 -67.27 -84.05
C ASP A 629 -37.05 -66.34 -83.97
N SER A 630 -36.89 -65.11 -83.46
CA SER A 630 -37.92 -64.07 -83.51
C SER A 630 -37.31 -62.67 -83.32
N PRO A 631 -37.64 -61.67 -84.16
CA PRO A 631 -36.95 -60.38 -84.16
C PRO A 631 -37.27 -59.53 -82.93
N ARG A 632 -36.26 -58.80 -82.43
CA ARG A 632 -36.31 -57.94 -81.23
C ARG A 632 -37.08 -56.62 -81.46
N THR A 633 -38.35 -56.73 -81.84
CA THR A 633 -39.28 -55.59 -81.98
C THR A 633 -40.36 -55.74 -80.92
N ILE A 634 -40.18 -55.10 -79.76
CA ILE A 634 -41.15 -55.15 -78.65
C ILE A 634 -42.37 -54.29 -79.00
N THR A 635 -43.31 -54.85 -79.74
CA THR A 635 -44.62 -54.26 -79.98
C THR A 635 -45.49 -54.42 -78.74
N LEU A 636 -45.37 -53.48 -77.80
CA LEU A 636 -46.33 -53.34 -76.70
C LEU A 636 -47.74 -53.20 -77.29
N THR A 637 -48.69 -53.99 -76.78
CA THR A 637 -50.10 -53.78 -77.07
C THR A 637 -50.57 -52.48 -76.42
N LEU A 638 -51.67 -51.92 -76.93
CA LEU A 638 -52.21 -50.65 -76.42
C LEU A 638 -52.57 -50.72 -74.92
N GLU A 639 -53.04 -51.89 -74.47
CA GLU A 639 -53.38 -52.14 -73.06
C GLU A 639 -52.12 -52.18 -72.18
N GLU A 640 -51.05 -52.87 -72.61
CA GLU A 640 -49.77 -52.90 -71.90
C GLU A 640 -49.13 -51.51 -71.80
N TYR A 641 -49.27 -50.69 -72.84
CA TYR A 641 -48.85 -49.28 -72.80
C TYR A 641 -49.64 -48.49 -71.75
N TYR A 642 -50.97 -48.65 -71.68
CA TYR A 642 -51.78 -47.98 -70.65
C TYR A 642 -51.49 -48.51 -69.25
N GLU A 643 -51.25 -49.81 -69.06
CA GLU A 643 -50.81 -50.37 -67.78
C GLU A 643 -49.46 -49.82 -67.33
N LEU A 644 -48.46 -49.80 -68.22
CA LEU A 644 -47.12 -49.30 -67.92
C LEU A 644 -47.12 -47.79 -67.65
N SER A 645 -47.88 -47.02 -68.44
CA SER A 645 -48.08 -45.59 -68.22
C SER A 645 -48.75 -45.30 -66.87
N LYS A 646 -49.82 -46.03 -66.53
CA LYS A 646 -50.51 -45.95 -65.23
C LYS A 646 -49.60 -46.36 -64.06
N ARG A 647 -48.73 -47.36 -64.26
CA ARG A 647 -47.75 -47.81 -63.25
C ARG A 647 -46.62 -46.79 -63.07
N ALA A 648 -46.21 -46.10 -64.14
CA ALA A 648 -45.24 -45.00 -64.10
C ALA A 648 -45.81 -43.77 -63.38
N HIS A 649 -47.01 -43.30 -63.74
CA HIS A 649 -47.68 -42.21 -63.02
C HIS A 649 -47.91 -42.54 -61.54
N LYS A 650 -48.29 -43.78 -61.20
CA LYS A 650 -48.41 -44.18 -59.77
C LYS A 650 -47.07 -44.12 -59.03
N ALA A 651 -45.96 -44.51 -59.68
CA ALA A 651 -44.62 -44.40 -59.10
C ALA A 651 -44.16 -42.92 -58.98
N GLU A 652 -44.60 -42.05 -59.88
CA GLU A 652 -44.39 -40.60 -59.85
C GLU A 652 -45.21 -39.95 -58.72
N GLU A 653 -46.48 -40.32 -58.53
CA GLU A 653 -47.30 -39.91 -57.38
C GLU A 653 -46.67 -40.38 -56.06
N GLU A 654 -46.19 -41.62 -55.99
CA GLU A 654 -45.43 -42.17 -54.86
C GLU A 654 -44.05 -41.50 -54.66
N ALA A 655 -43.49 -40.83 -55.67
CA ALA A 655 -42.27 -40.04 -55.52
C ALA A 655 -42.60 -38.61 -55.05
N ASN A 656 -43.57 -37.96 -55.69
CA ASN A 656 -44.02 -36.60 -55.37
C ASN A 656 -44.59 -36.50 -53.95
N THR A 657 -45.29 -37.53 -53.46
CA THR A 657 -45.73 -37.61 -52.05
C THR A 657 -44.56 -37.72 -51.06
N ARG A 658 -43.50 -38.47 -51.40
CA ARG A 658 -42.27 -38.53 -50.58
C ARG A 658 -41.49 -37.22 -50.60
N VAL A 659 -41.43 -36.53 -51.75
CA VAL A 659 -40.83 -35.18 -51.85
C VAL A 659 -41.64 -34.17 -51.03
N ALA A 660 -42.97 -34.20 -51.11
CA ALA A 660 -43.83 -33.33 -50.31
C ALA A 660 -43.69 -33.56 -48.80
N ALA A 661 -43.56 -34.81 -48.36
CA ALA A 661 -43.28 -35.15 -46.96
C ALA A 661 -41.93 -34.58 -46.49
N ALA A 662 -40.86 -34.81 -47.26
CA ALA A 662 -39.53 -34.27 -46.95
C ALA A 662 -39.49 -32.73 -46.94
N VAL A 663 -40.26 -32.07 -47.83
CA VAL A 663 -40.41 -30.60 -47.81
C VAL A 663 -41.16 -30.11 -46.57
N SER A 664 -42.16 -30.86 -46.08
CA SER A 664 -42.83 -30.57 -44.81
C SER A 664 -41.88 -30.67 -43.62
N GLU A 665 -41.10 -31.75 -43.54
CA GLU A 665 -40.08 -31.95 -42.49
C GLU A 665 -39.02 -30.83 -42.51
N ILE A 666 -38.61 -30.37 -43.69
CA ILE A 666 -37.67 -29.25 -43.87
C ILE A 666 -38.29 -27.92 -43.39
N GLU A 667 -39.56 -27.66 -43.66
CA GLU A 667 -40.20 -26.41 -43.24
C GLU A 667 -40.49 -26.39 -41.73
N GLU A 668 -40.90 -27.53 -41.15
CA GLU A 668 -40.97 -27.72 -39.70
C GLU A 668 -39.60 -27.50 -39.04
N ALA A 669 -38.52 -28.05 -39.60
CA ALA A 669 -37.16 -27.86 -39.10
C ALA A 669 -36.77 -26.36 -39.09
N LYS A 670 -36.95 -25.64 -40.20
CA LYS A 670 -36.72 -24.18 -40.27
C LYS A 670 -37.58 -23.41 -39.27
N GLU A 671 -38.83 -23.82 -39.04
CA GLU A 671 -39.67 -23.15 -38.06
C GLU A 671 -39.18 -23.41 -36.62
N THR A 672 -38.61 -24.58 -36.32
CA THR A 672 -37.94 -24.82 -35.03
C THR A 672 -36.64 -24.03 -34.87
N GLU A 673 -35.85 -23.87 -35.94
CA GLU A 673 -34.67 -23.00 -35.99
C GLU A 673 -35.06 -21.53 -35.74
N LYS A 674 -36.06 -21.02 -36.44
CA LYS A 674 -36.60 -19.67 -36.23
C LYS A 674 -37.10 -19.44 -34.79
N ARG A 675 -37.72 -20.46 -34.18
CA ARG A 675 -38.12 -20.44 -32.76
C ARG A 675 -36.92 -20.47 -31.80
N SER A 676 -35.83 -21.16 -32.13
CA SER A 676 -34.64 -21.21 -31.27
C SER A 676 -33.84 -19.91 -31.34
N LEU A 677 -33.68 -19.33 -32.54
CA LEU A 677 -33.08 -18.01 -32.75
C LEU A 677 -33.83 -16.91 -31.99
N LYS A 678 -35.18 -16.88 -32.07
CA LYS A 678 -35.98 -15.91 -31.30
C LYS A 678 -35.75 -16.02 -29.78
N LYS A 679 -35.61 -17.23 -29.24
CA LYS A 679 -35.29 -17.45 -27.82
C LYS A 679 -33.86 -17.00 -27.47
N LEU A 680 -32.91 -17.20 -28.38
CA LEU A 680 -31.53 -16.73 -28.20
C LEU A 680 -31.46 -15.19 -28.15
N GLU A 681 -32.20 -14.49 -29.02
CA GLU A 681 -32.34 -13.04 -28.94
C GLU A 681 -32.98 -12.57 -27.62
N GLU A 682 -34.02 -13.27 -27.15
CA GLU A 682 -34.71 -12.97 -25.89
C GLU A 682 -33.78 -13.10 -24.69
N VAL A 683 -33.04 -14.21 -24.58
CA VAL A 683 -32.01 -14.41 -23.55
C VAL A 683 -30.90 -13.35 -23.64
N ASN A 684 -30.51 -12.93 -24.86
CA ASN A 684 -29.51 -11.87 -25.04
C ASN A 684 -30.04 -10.50 -24.54
N ARG A 685 -31.30 -10.15 -24.85
CA ARG A 685 -31.98 -8.95 -24.33
C ARG A 685 -32.06 -8.99 -22.80
N GLU A 686 -32.42 -10.12 -22.21
CA GLU A 686 -32.41 -10.27 -20.74
C GLU A 686 -31.00 -10.16 -20.14
N MET A 687 -29.96 -10.68 -20.82
CA MET A 687 -28.58 -10.56 -20.35
C MET A 687 -28.14 -9.09 -20.30
N VAL A 688 -28.45 -8.30 -21.34
CA VAL A 688 -28.19 -6.85 -21.34
C VAL A 688 -28.93 -6.19 -20.18
N ALA A 689 -30.24 -6.39 -20.05
CA ALA A 689 -31.04 -5.82 -18.96
C ALA A 689 -30.60 -6.28 -17.54
N ARG A 690 -29.91 -7.42 -17.41
CA ARG A 690 -29.26 -7.86 -16.15
C ARG A 690 -27.92 -7.15 -15.90
N LYS A 691 -27.14 -6.87 -16.95
CA LYS A 691 -25.91 -6.06 -16.86
C LYS A 691 -26.21 -4.62 -16.49
N ASP A 692 -27.23 -4.01 -17.09
CA ASP A 692 -27.63 -2.63 -16.82
C ASP A 692 -28.07 -2.46 -15.35
N LYS A 693 -28.91 -3.39 -14.85
CA LYS A 693 -29.32 -3.44 -13.44
C LYS A 693 -28.17 -3.70 -12.46
N LEU A 694 -27.13 -4.42 -12.89
CA LEU A 694 -25.91 -4.61 -12.10
C LEU A 694 -25.09 -3.32 -12.03
N ALA A 695 -24.95 -2.59 -13.16
CA ALA A 695 -24.30 -1.29 -13.19
C ALA A 695 -25.01 -0.26 -12.29
N GLU A 696 -26.34 -0.16 -12.40
CA GLU A 696 -27.16 0.67 -11.48
C GLU A 696 -26.95 0.31 -10.00
N ALA A 697 -26.82 -0.99 -9.68
CA ALA A 697 -26.62 -1.46 -8.31
C ALA A 697 -25.22 -1.11 -7.78
N ILE A 698 -24.19 -1.17 -8.64
CA ILE A 698 -22.82 -0.73 -8.32
C ILE A 698 -22.80 0.78 -8.08
N GLU A 699 -23.36 1.58 -8.98
CA GLU A 699 -23.44 3.04 -8.86
C GLU A 699 -24.15 3.47 -7.55
N LYS A 700 -25.27 2.81 -7.21
CA LYS A 700 -25.99 3.06 -5.95
C LYS A 700 -25.18 2.64 -4.72
N ALA A 701 -24.39 1.56 -4.80
CA ALA A 701 -23.50 1.14 -3.73
C ALA A 701 -22.30 2.09 -3.57
N GLU A 702 -21.81 2.70 -4.65
CA GLU A 702 -20.74 3.70 -4.62
C GLU A 702 -21.23 5.02 -4.04
N LYS A 703 -22.38 5.52 -4.47
CA LYS A 703 -23.04 6.69 -3.85
C LYS A 703 -23.34 6.48 -2.36
N ALA A 704 -23.67 5.25 -1.95
CA ALA A 704 -23.83 4.91 -0.54
C ALA A 704 -22.49 4.91 0.25
N LYS A 705 -21.38 4.48 -0.37
CA LYS A 705 -20.02 4.59 0.22
C LYS A 705 -19.58 6.06 0.33
N GLU A 706 -19.83 6.86 -0.69
CA GLU A 706 -19.55 8.30 -0.72
C GLU A 706 -20.33 9.04 0.36
N GLY A 707 -21.65 8.81 0.46
CA GLY A 707 -22.48 9.36 1.54
C GLY A 707 -22.00 8.94 2.93
N LYS A 708 -21.60 7.66 3.11
CA LYS A 708 -20.97 7.20 4.37
C LYS A 708 -19.67 7.96 4.65
N LEU A 709 -18.81 8.16 3.64
CA LEU A 709 -17.55 8.89 3.78
C LEU A 709 -17.79 10.35 4.20
N GLY A 710 -18.77 11.02 3.59
CA GLY A 710 -19.17 12.39 3.94
C GLY A 710 -19.61 12.50 5.40
N VAL A 711 -20.54 11.65 5.84
CA VAL A 711 -20.98 11.59 7.25
C VAL A 711 -19.82 11.25 8.18
N GLU A 712 -18.88 10.40 7.77
CA GLU A 712 -17.69 10.08 8.58
C GLU A 712 -16.72 11.28 8.68
N GLN A 713 -16.60 12.10 7.64
CA GLN A 713 -15.83 13.36 7.66
C GLN A 713 -16.51 14.42 8.56
N GLU A 714 -17.83 14.58 8.49
CA GLU A 714 -18.58 15.45 9.41
C GLU A 714 -18.41 14.99 10.86
N LEU A 715 -18.47 13.68 11.13
CA LEU A 715 -18.22 13.12 12.46
C LEU A 715 -16.76 13.28 12.93
N ARG A 716 -15.78 13.42 12.02
CA ARG A 716 -14.39 13.80 12.39
C ARG A 716 -14.34 15.26 12.82
N LYS A 717 -14.85 16.18 12.00
CA LYS A 717 -14.96 17.61 12.35
C LYS A 717 -15.71 17.84 13.67
N TRP A 718 -16.85 17.18 13.86
CA TRP A 718 -17.63 17.28 15.09
C TRP A 718 -16.87 16.76 16.32
N ARG A 719 -16.10 15.67 16.17
CA ARG A 719 -15.19 15.19 17.23
C ARG A 719 -14.09 16.20 17.52
N GLU A 720 -13.46 16.78 16.50
CA GLU A 720 -12.40 17.79 16.63
C GLU A 720 -12.93 19.07 17.32
N GLU A 721 -14.09 19.57 16.90
CA GLU A 721 -14.79 20.69 17.54
C GLU A 721 -15.13 20.39 19.01
N HIS A 722 -15.64 19.20 19.32
CA HIS A 722 -15.89 18.80 20.71
C HIS A 722 -14.61 18.53 21.51
N GLU A 723 -13.52 18.10 20.89
CA GLU A 723 -12.20 17.95 21.53
C GLU A 723 -11.66 19.32 21.96
N VAL A 724 -11.74 20.32 21.06
CA VAL A 724 -11.41 21.72 21.36
C VAL A 724 -12.36 22.28 22.43
N LYS A 725 -13.67 22.04 22.33
CA LYS A 725 -14.65 22.53 23.30
C LYS A 725 -14.52 21.91 24.69
N ARG A 726 -13.98 20.68 24.80
CA ARG A 726 -13.57 20.08 26.09
C ARG A 726 -12.25 20.65 26.63
N LYS A 727 -11.34 21.12 25.77
CA LYS A 727 -10.08 21.77 26.18
C LYS A 727 -10.27 23.23 26.60
N ASN A 728 -11.29 23.91 26.05
CA ASN A 728 -11.61 25.31 26.35
C ASN A 728 -12.74 25.48 27.40
N GLY A 729 -13.01 24.45 28.22
CA GLY A 729 -14.23 24.36 29.03
C GLY A 729 -14.05 23.76 30.43
N ASP A 730 -13.07 24.23 31.21
CA ASP A 730 -13.00 23.92 32.64
C ASP A 730 -13.85 24.91 33.47
N ASN A 731 -15.08 24.50 33.75
CA ASN A 731 -15.92 24.91 34.90
C ASN A 731 -17.17 24.03 34.86
N GLY A 732 -17.21 22.96 35.66
CA GLY A 732 -18.27 21.95 35.61
C GLY A 732 -19.46 22.22 36.55
N VAL A 733 -20.49 21.38 36.49
CA VAL A 733 -21.28 20.91 37.65
C VAL A 733 -22.24 19.76 37.27
N SER A 734 -22.42 18.84 38.21
CA SER A 734 -23.47 17.81 38.39
C SER A 734 -23.94 16.87 37.27
N ILE A 735 -23.94 15.59 37.67
CA ILE A 735 -24.77 14.49 37.18
C ILE A 735 -26.27 14.82 37.29
N GLU A 736 -27.08 14.41 36.32
CA GLU A 736 -28.43 13.89 36.63
C GLU A 736 -28.82 12.71 35.72
N LYS A 737 -29.71 11.84 36.20
CA LYS A 737 -29.97 10.50 35.64
C LYS A 737 -31.45 10.14 35.77
N VAL A 738 -32.21 10.23 34.68
CA VAL A 738 -33.68 10.10 34.69
C VAL A 738 -34.16 8.89 33.88
N HIS A 739 -35.22 8.23 34.37
CA HIS A 739 -35.93 7.10 33.75
C HIS A 739 -37.27 7.55 33.15
N GLY A 740 -37.69 6.94 32.04
CA GLY A 740 -39.06 6.98 31.49
C GLY A 740 -39.09 6.47 30.05
N LYS A 741 -39.78 5.39 29.60
CA LYS A 741 -40.90 4.52 30.04
C LYS A 741 -42.25 4.81 29.36
N SER A 742 -42.59 3.96 28.37
CA SER A 742 -43.93 3.83 27.72
C SER A 742 -44.35 5.05 26.88
N VAL A 743 -45.23 5.04 25.86
CA VAL A 743 -46.48 4.30 25.50
C VAL A 743 -46.49 4.25 23.93
N LYS A 744 -46.77 3.17 23.17
CA LYS A 744 -47.86 2.16 23.05
C LYS A 744 -49.05 2.63 22.14
N GLU A 745 -49.37 1.82 21.12
CA GLU A 745 -50.46 1.97 20.12
C GLU A 745 -50.35 3.17 19.15
N SER A 746 -50.98 3.17 17.95
CA SER A 746 -52.08 2.32 17.43
C SER A 746 -51.87 1.77 16.00
N ASN A 747 -52.74 0.83 15.59
CA ASN A 747 -53.03 0.47 14.19
C ASN A 747 -54.26 1.26 13.67
N GLU A 748 -54.35 1.44 12.35
CA GLU A 748 -55.55 1.53 11.46
C GLU A 748 -54.97 1.70 10.02
N GLU A 749 -55.38 1.07 8.91
CA GLU A 749 -56.71 0.85 8.26
C GLU A 749 -57.36 2.16 7.76
N GLU A 750 -57.79 2.36 6.50
CA GLU A 750 -57.73 1.58 5.23
C GLU A 750 -57.04 2.43 4.10
N THR A 751 -57.35 2.57 2.78
CA THR A 751 -58.41 2.16 1.83
C THR A 751 -57.87 1.93 0.38
N GLU A 752 -58.16 0.76 -0.20
CA GLU A 752 -58.72 0.48 -1.54
C GLU A 752 -58.38 1.27 -2.84
N ALA A 753 -57.92 0.53 -3.86
CA ALA A 753 -58.40 0.44 -5.27
C ALA A 753 -57.50 -0.58 -6.03
N ASN A 754 -57.93 -1.76 -6.55
CA ASN A 754 -58.90 -2.09 -7.62
C ASN A 754 -58.63 -1.35 -8.95
N GLU A 755 -58.62 -2.00 -10.14
CA GLU A 755 -59.16 -3.30 -10.61
C GLU A 755 -58.07 -4.18 -11.32
N SER A 756 -58.10 -5.53 -11.33
CA SER A 756 -58.98 -6.52 -12.03
C SER A 756 -58.78 -6.58 -13.57
N HIS A 757 -58.88 -7.69 -14.31
CA HIS A 757 -59.18 -9.13 -14.07
C HIS A 757 -58.36 -9.99 -15.09
N GLY A 758 -58.03 -11.28 -14.89
CA GLY A 758 -58.89 -12.46 -15.13
C GLY A 758 -58.52 -13.21 -16.44
N THR A 759 -58.79 -14.51 -16.71
CA THR A 759 -59.52 -15.55 -15.95
C THR A 759 -59.20 -16.97 -16.50
N GLU A 760 -58.72 -17.90 -15.64
CA GLU A 760 -58.95 -19.39 -15.62
C GLU A 760 -58.71 -20.27 -16.90
N THR A 761 -58.74 -21.63 -16.92
CA THR A 761 -59.36 -22.70 -16.10
C THR A 761 -58.51 -23.99 -16.02
N THR A 762 -58.88 -24.92 -15.11
CA THR A 762 -58.37 -26.32 -15.00
C THR A 762 -59.50 -27.34 -15.17
N PRO A 763 -59.20 -28.65 -15.29
CA PRO A 763 -59.59 -29.55 -14.19
C PRO A 763 -58.61 -30.71 -13.90
N VAL A 764 -58.87 -31.46 -12.82
CA VAL A 764 -58.08 -32.61 -12.29
C VAL A 764 -58.84 -33.94 -12.50
N PRO A 765 -58.19 -35.12 -12.35
CA PRO A 765 -58.37 -35.86 -11.09
C PRO A 765 -57.11 -36.60 -10.57
N GLN A 766 -57.19 -37.10 -9.33
CA GLN A 766 -56.07 -37.65 -8.55
C GLN A 766 -55.73 -39.13 -8.86
N ALA A 767 -54.45 -39.49 -8.70
CA ALA A 767 -54.03 -40.86 -8.34
C ALA A 767 -52.71 -40.87 -7.55
N ASN A 768 -52.64 -41.69 -6.50
CA ASN A 768 -51.46 -42.01 -5.69
C ASN A 768 -51.70 -43.40 -5.05
N PRO A 769 -50.69 -44.17 -4.59
CA PRO A 769 -49.26 -43.84 -4.47
C PRO A 769 -48.28 -44.84 -5.13
N VAL A 770 -47.06 -44.39 -5.46
CA VAL A 770 -45.93 -45.27 -5.79
C VAL A 770 -45.04 -45.49 -4.56
N LYS A 771 -44.62 -46.75 -4.32
CA LYS A 771 -43.79 -47.15 -3.17
C LYS A 771 -42.31 -47.35 -3.57
N LYS A 772 -41.41 -46.83 -2.73
CA LYS A 772 -39.99 -47.21 -2.51
C LYS A 772 -38.91 -46.75 -3.52
N LYS A 773 -37.95 -45.98 -2.99
CA LYS A 773 -36.47 -46.04 -3.20
C LYS A 773 -35.98 -45.59 -4.60
N LYS A 774 -34.76 -45.01 -4.77
CA LYS A 774 -33.61 -44.80 -3.85
C LYS A 774 -32.85 -43.50 -4.25
N LYS A 775 -31.92 -43.02 -3.42
CA LYS A 775 -31.07 -41.83 -3.66
C LYS A 775 -30.12 -41.99 -4.86
N PHE A 776 -29.74 -40.89 -5.52
CA PHE A 776 -28.38 -40.67 -6.06
C PHE A 776 -28.02 -39.17 -6.12
N PHE A 777 -26.71 -38.86 -6.11
CA PHE A 777 -26.17 -37.50 -6.20
C PHE A 777 -26.09 -36.99 -7.66
N PRO A 778 -26.17 -35.68 -7.92
CA PRO A 778 -25.82 -35.10 -9.21
C PRO A 778 -24.29 -35.09 -9.40
N ARG A 779 -23.79 -35.80 -10.41
CA ARG A 779 -22.48 -35.51 -11.01
C ARG A 779 -22.68 -34.47 -12.10
N PHE A 780 -21.95 -33.34 -12.04
CA PHE A 780 -21.68 -32.56 -13.24
C PHE A 780 -20.86 -33.44 -14.20
N PHE A 781 -21.21 -33.40 -15.49
CA PHE A 781 -20.38 -33.94 -16.57
C PHE A 781 -20.19 -32.87 -17.64
N MET A 782 -19.00 -32.85 -18.24
CA MET A 782 -18.58 -31.80 -19.17
C MET A 782 -19.29 -31.91 -20.52
N PHE A 783 -19.52 -30.75 -21.16
CA PHE A 783 -19.92 -30.68 -22.56
C PHE A 783 -18.70 -30.93 -23.45
N MET A 784 -18.56 -32.14 -23.98
CA MET A 784 -17.76 -32.43 -25.19
C MET A 784 -18.28 -33.69 -25.88
N MET A 785 -19.01 -33.54 -27.00
CA MET A 785 -19.37 -34.65 -27.89
C MET A 785 -18.67 -34.51 -29.25
N LYS A 786 -17.44 -35.03 -29.34
CA LYS A 786 -16.68 -35.20 -30.58
C LYS A 786 -17.21 -36.44 -31.32
N LYS A 787 -18.09 -36.25 -32.30
CA LYS A 787 -18.86 -37.34 -32.93
C LYS A 787 -18.14 -37.97 -34.15
N LYS A 788 -17.31 -38.98 -33.90
CA LYS A 788 -17.11 -40.12 -34.83
C LYS A 788 -18.36 -41.05 -34.74
N SER A 789 -18.67 -41.98 -35.64
CA SER A 789 -17.90 -42.61 -36.73
C SER A 789 -18.81 -43.19 -37.84
N HIS A 790 -18.23 -43.49 -39.02
CA HIS A 790 -18.66 -44.51 -40.00
C HIS A 790 -20.07 -44.37 -40.65
N LYS A 791 -20.35 -44.98 -41.81
CA LYS A 791 -19.60 -45.99 -42.60
C LYS A 791 -19.65 -45.68 -44.09
#